data_AF-A0AAN0VG13-F1
#
_entry.id   AF-A0AAN0VG13-F1
#
_cell.length_a   1.000
_cell.length_b   1.000
_cell.length_c   1.000
_cell.angle_alpha   90.00
_cell.angle_beta   90.00
_cell.angle_gamma   90.00
#
_symmetry.space_group_name_H-M   'P 1'
#
loop_
_entity.id
_entity.type
_entity.pdbx_description
1 polymer ?
#
loop_
_entity_poly.entity_id
_entity_poly.type
_entity_poly.pdbx_seq_one_letter_code
_entity_poly.pdbx_strand_id
1 'polypeptide(L)'
;MKRLGLLMLLAGVGLHCVQPGLAAAPSSRPGIIPGLNFPSASSSDTSGNADPDIDGLVKILEDDKARARLIERLKKTATADEKADVSPPEPVAVHLANFSALLFQHLRSFLSVWQMAFRELLEVLHGTSRLFSWHVLMIFRNMAGVAAGTFAAFYAVRWIAARLSTPVWLHRPGSFAGKVLRLLTIVLLDVGTVVIAWLAGEELALLIEDGANVTAGQEMFLRSFLLVESFRVALRAIFTPRLPHLRFLKMGTLSEANHRARLWYSWLAWSASVFGYSFLMVIPLMETVSIDGGRALETLTVLSALIVAIWFCIIQRREGRIALTRLTNHGSLESASDIFAKLGAVIAAIWHAVVTLWLTALFICWLSMPWLLPFVLRASIYSVVILLVGGFALSRLALLHNDVPVADRLKRAIPLLNIWLRRLINPLRRILRLTVFVVTVLGLLQVWAVVDVVGWLQTDAGKFTLSAGISVLIVLGCSAAIYLLVISWIEKRLLQGEEHGISSRERTLLSLFRNAFSITMAVIVVLAILSQLGVNTAPLLAGAGVFGLAIGFGSQKLVQDIINGMFIQFENAMNEGDVVEAAGIQGTVEKLTIRSVAIRSVDGIYHLIPFSSVDRVSNHNRIFSMHAAVVRVGHRASIPDTKAAMFEAFDRLMQTEHAGAIIGTLDMQGVIDLSPAIISIRARIKTLPGEQWIIGRAYNEIVKNVLEEHGIEIAVPGMRLFLDEVQPGTGHQPA
;
A
#
# COMPACT_ATOMS: atom_id res chain seq x y z
N MET A 1 0.98 -4.01 16.28
CA MET A 1 -0.37 -3.75 15.73
C MET A 1 -1.11 -2.59 16.40
N LYS A 2 -1.08 -2.42 17.74
CA LYS A 2 -1.75 -1.29 18.43
C LYS A 2 -1.24 0.14 18.09
N ARG A 3 -0.03 0.29 17.54
CA ARG A 3 0.56 1.59 17.14
C ARG A 3 0.25 2.03 15.71
N LEU A 4 -0.20 1.12 14.84
CA LEU A 4 -0.61 1.46 13.46
C LEU A 4 -2.06 1.98 13.43
N GLY A 5 -2.93 1.42 14.28
CA GLY A 5 -4.33 1.87 14.41
C GLY A 5 -4.45 3.31 14.90
N LEU A 6 -3.52 3.78 15.74
CA LEU A 6 -3.50 5.17 16.23
C LEU A 6 -3.15 6.19 15.13
N LEU A 7 -2.33 5.78 14.14
CA LEU A 7 -1.95 6.63 13.00
C LEU A 7 -3.08 6.76 11.97
N MET A 8 -3.88 5.71 11.77
CA MET A 8 -5.09 5.80 10.93
C MET A 8 -6.24 6.51 11.64
N LEU A 9 -6.38 6.35 12.96
CA LEU A 9 -7.38 7.09 13.75
C LEU A 9 -7.10 8.60 13.79
N LEU A 10 -5.82 9.02 13.84
CA LEU A 10 -5.47 10.45 13.76
C LEU A 10 -5.65 11.04 12.35
N ALA A 11 -5.55 10.23 11.29
CA ALA A 11 -5.93 10.65 9.94
C ALA A 11 -7.45 10.76 9.76
N GLY A 12 -8.23 9.91 10.45
CA GLY A 12 -9.70 9.96 10.45
C GLY A 12 -10.27 11.14 11.27
N VAL A 13 -9.64 11.51 12.38
CA VAL A 13 -10.11 12.63 13.23
C VAL A 13 -9.82 14.00 12.60
N GLY A 14 -8.82 14.11 11.71
CA GLY A 14 -8.59 15.31 10.91
C GLY A 14 -9.60 15.48 9.76
N LEU A 15 -10.17 14.39 9.26
CA LEU A 15 -11.06 14.38 8.09
C LEU A 15 -12.51 14.79 8.42
N HIS A 16 -12.94 14.71 9.68
CA HIS A 16 -14.29 15.07 10.11
C HIS A 16 -14.44 16.54 10.58
N CYS A 17 -13.35 17.30 10.70
CA CYS A 17 -13.39 18.71 11.14
C CYS A 17 -13.31 19.72 9.99
N VAL A 18 -13.35 19.28 8.73
CA VAL A 18 -13.28 20.16 7.56
C VAL A 18 -14.50 19.91 6.67
N GLN A 19 -15.69 20.24 7.19
CA GLN A 19 -16.74 20.76 6.31
C GLN A 19 -16.42 22.24 6.10
N PRO A 20 -16.05 22.67 4.89
CA PRO A 20 -16.24 24.06 4.54
C PRO A 20 -17.74 24.26 4.45
N GLY A 21 -18.34 24.74 5.54
CA GLY A 21 -19.45 25.67 5.40
C GLY A 21 -18.89 26.88 4.65
N LEU A 22 -18.77 26.75 3.32
CA LEU A 22 -19.00 27.86 2.42
C LEU A 22 -20.36 28.39 2.86
N ALA A 23 -20.34 29.50 3.61
CA ALA A 23 -21.45 30.42 3.57
C ALA A 23 -21.80 30.52 2.10
N ALA A 24 -23.01 30.07 1.76
CA ALA A 24 -23.53 30.14 0.42
C ALA A 24 -23.18 31.53 -0.12
N ALA A 25 -22.26 31.60 -1.08
CA ALA A 25 -22.51 32.49 -2.21
C ALA A 25 -23.95 32.16 -2.59
N PRO A 26 -24.87 33.14 -2.62
CA PRO A 26 -26.29 32.86 -2.67
C PRO A 26 -26.49 31.82 -3.76
N SER A 27 -26.81 30.60 -3.35
CA SER A 27 -27.23 29.59 -4.29
C SER A 27 -28.44 30.25 -4.91
N SER A 28 -28.31 30.61 -6.19
CA SER A 28 -29.46 30.79 -7.03
C SER A 28 -30.28 29.54 -6.82
N ARG A 29 -31.30 29.65 -5.97
CA ARG A 29 -32.39 28.69 -5.91
C ARG A 29 -32.76 28.38 -7.35
N PRO A 30 -32.96 27.10 -7.72
CA PRO A 30 -33.42 26.78 -9.06
C PRO A 30 -34.71 27.58 -9.31
N GLY A 31 -34.60 28.53 -10.25
CA GLY A 31 -35.67 29.33 -10.84
C GLY A 31 -36.80 29.79 -9.94
N ILE A 32 -36.65 30.94 -9.26
CA ILE A 32 -37.77 31.89 -9.28
C ILE A 32 -37.75 32.49 -10.69
N ILE A 33 -38.63 32.01 -11.55
CA ILE A 33 -38.93 32.67 -12.82
C ILE A 33 -39.38 34.10 -12.47
N PRO A 34 -38.72 35.16 -12.94
CA PRO A 34 -39.15 36.51 -12.65
C PRO A 34 -40.57 36.74 -13.19
N GLY A 35 -41.52 37.08 -12.32
CA GLY A 35 -42.89 37.46 -12.71
C GLY A 35 -44.02 36.49 -12.39
N LEU A 36 -43.84 35.53 -11.48
CA LEU A 36 -44.94 34.77 -10.86
C LEU A 36 -45.14 35.24 -9.41
N ASN A 37 -45.95 36.28 -9.21
CA ASN A 37 -46.45 36.64 -7.89
C ASN A 37 -47.58 35.67 -7.52
N PHE A 38 -47.34 34.80 -6.55
CA PHE A 38 -48.40 34.09 -5.85
C PHE A 38 -48.95 35.00 -4.73
N PRO A 39 -50.28 35.16 -4.60
CA PRO A 39 -50.83 35.96 -3.52
C PRO A 39 -50.51 35.29 -2.17
N SER A 40 -49.77 35.99 -1.33
CA SER A 40 -49.52 35.62 0.05
C SER A 40 -50.84 35.69 0.84
N ALA A 41 -51.43 34.54 1.13
CA ALA A 41 -52.49 34.45 2.12
C ALA A 41 -51.87 34.59 3.53
N SER A 42 -52.49 35.43 4.36
CA SER A 42 -52.17 35.68 5.76
C SER A 42 -52.14 34.39 6.58
N SER A 43 -51.14 34.31 7.47
CA SER A 43 -50.89 33.23 8.41
C SER A 43 -52.01 33.04 9.44
N SER A 44 -52.61 31.85 9.46
CA SER A 44 -52.97 31.13 10.69
C SER A 44 -53.31 29.67 10.36
N ASP A 45 -52.85 28.78 11.24
CA ASP A 45 -53.22 27.37 11.41
C ASP A 45 -52.32 26.28 10.82
N THR A 46 -51.59 25.66 11.75
CA THR A 46 -50.93 24.36 11.72
C THR A 46 -51.89 23.21 11.40
N SER A 47 -51.62 22.44 10.35
CA SER A 47 -51.54 20.96 10.32
C SER A 47 -51.67 20.42 8.89
N GLY A 48 -50.81 19.46 8.50
CA GLY A 48 -50.99 18.63 7.30
C GLY A 48 -49.87 18.70 6.27
N ASN A 49 -49.20 17.56 6.06
CA ASN A 49 -48.22 17.30 5.00
C ASN A 49 -48.81 17.55 3.59
N ALA A 50 -48.35 18.59 2.92
CA ALA A 50 -48.16 18.68 1.46
C ALA A 50 -47.32 19.93 1.17
N ASP A 51 -46.29 19.80 0.34
CA ASP A 51 -45.43 20.93 -0.07
C ASP A 51 -46.29 21.91 -0.91
N PRO A 52 -46.57 23.14 -0.45
CA PRO A 52 -47.56 24.04 -1.07
C PRO A 52 -47.22 24.41 -2.52
N ASP A 53 -45.96 24.27 -2.92
CA ASP A 53 -45.49 24.49 -4.30
C ASP A 53 -45.95 23.38 -5.26
N ILE A 54 -46.08 22.12 -4.81
CA ILE A 54 -46.50 21.01 -5.67
C ILE A 54 -48.01 21.07 -5.93
N ASP A 55 -48.82 21.36 -4.91
CA ASP A 55 -50.27 21.52 -5.07
C ASP A 55 -50.64 22.70 -5.98
N GLY A 56 -49.85 23.79 -5.94
CA GLY A 56 -50.00 24.92 -6.86
C GLY A 56 -49.72 24.53 -8.32
N LEU A 57 -48.68 23.72 -8.56
CA LEU A 57 -48.33 23.20 -9.88
C LEU A 57 -49.38 22.22 -10.42
N VAL A 58 -49.92 21.34 -9.58
CA VAL A 58 -51.00 20.42 -9.95
C VAL A 58 -52.24 21.19 -10.40
N LYS A 59 -52.66 22.22 -9.65
CA LYS A 59 -53.79 23.10 -10.03
C LYS A 59 -53.59 23.84 -11.36
N ILE A 60 -52.35 24.26 -11.64
CA ILE A 60 -51.99 24.93 -12.90
C ILE A 60 -51.96 23.94 -14.08
N LEU A 61 -51.66 22.67 -13.83
CA LEU A 61 -51.68 21.61 -14.85
C LEU A 61 -53.09 21.08 -15.14
N GLU A 62 -54.00 21.15 -14.17
CA GLU A 62 -55.42 20.79 -14.32
C GLU A 62 -56.21 21.81 -15.16
N ASP A 63 -55.88 23.10 -15.10
CA ASP A 63 -56.49 24.13 -15.97
C ASP A 63 -55.85 24.14 -17.37
N ASP A 64 -56.61 23.73 -18.38
CA ASP A 64 -56.17 23.67 -19.78
C ASP A 64 -55.59 24.99 -20.31
N LYS A 65 -56.12 26.15 -19.89
CA LYS A 65 -55.63 27.47 -20.33
C LYS A 65 -54.35 27.89 -19.60
N ALA A 66 -54.14 27.41 -18.37
CA ALA A 66 -52.94 27.68 -17.60
C ALA A 66 -51.80 26.75 -18.04
N ARG A 67 -52.11 25.47 -18.28
CA ARG A 67 -51.19 24.47 -18.86
C ARG A 67 -50.65 24.92 -20.22
N ALA A 68 -51.52 25.41 -21.12
CA ALA A 68 -51.10 25.91 -22.43
C ALA A 68 -50.11 27.09 -22.34
N ARG A 69 -50.34 28.03 -21.41
CA ARG A 69 -49.45 29.19 -21.18
C ARG A 69 -48.12 28.79 -20.53
N LEU A 70 -48.13 27.81 -19.63
CA LEU A 70 -46.91 27.25 -19.03
C LEU A 70 -46.05 26.57 -20.10
N ILE A 71 -46.66 25.74 -20.95
CA ILE A 71 -45.98 25.07 -22.07
C ILE A 71 -45.40 26.07 -23.06
N GLU A 72 -46.14 27.14 -23.39
CA GLU A 72 -45.64 28.19 -24.29
C GLU A 72 -44.44 28.95 -23.69
N ARG A 73 -44.48 29.25 -22.38
CA ARG A 73 -43.34 29.88 -21.68
C ARG A 73 -42.15 28.93 -21.60
N LEU A 74 -42.35 27.66 -21.27
CA LEU A 74 -41.28 26.65 -21.24
C LEU A 74 -40.67 26.44 -22.63
N LYS A 75 -41.47 26.45 -23.70
CA LYS A 75 -40.96 26.43 -25.08
C LYS A 75 -40.12 27.67 -25.39
N LYS A 76 -40.58 28.87 -25.00
CA LYS A 76 -39.80 30.11 -25.17
C LYS A 76 -38.48 30.07 -24.41
N THR A 77 -38.45 29.53 -23.19
CA THR A 77 -37.22 29.39 -22.40
C THR A 77 -36.30 28.31 -22.97
N ALA A 78 -36.83 27.16 -23.41
CA ALA A 78 -36.04 26.11 -24.06
C ALA A 78 -35.40 26.58 -25.38
N THR A 79 -36.12 27.37 -26.18
CA THR A 79 -35.55 27.98 -27.39
C THR A 79 -34.56 29.12 -27.12
N ALA A 80 -34.56 29.68 -25.91
CA ALA A 80 -33.57 30.68 -25.49
C ALA A 80 -32.25 30.01 -25.05
N ASP A 81 -32.30 28.82 -24.43
CA ASP A 81 -31.12 28.02 -24.08
C ASP A 81 -30.49 27.31 -25.29
N GLU A 82 -31.26 26.98 -26.33
CA GLU A 82 -30.73 26.36 -27.56
C GLU A 82 -29.96 27.35 -28.46
N LYS A 83 -30.02 28.66 -28.15
CA LYS A 83 -29.19 29.73 -28.72
C LYS A 83 -28.14 30.27 -27.73
N ALA A 84 -27.85 29.55 -26.65
CA ALA A 84 -26.61 29.73 -25.91
C ALA A 84 -25.46 29.11 -26.74
N ASP A 85 -24.94 29.97 -27.61
CA ASP A 85 -23.71 29.82 -28.36
C ASP A 85 -22.66 28.98 -27.61
N VAL A 86 -22.17 27.94 -28.27
CA VAL A 86 -20.85 27.36 -28.02
C VAL A 86 -19.84 28.42 -28.42
N SER A 87 -19.70 29.45 -27.58
CA SER A 87 -18.58 30.37 -27.69
C SER A 87 -17.30 29.56 -27.44
N PRO A 88 -16.29 29.63 -28.32
CA PRO A 88 -15.00 29.00 -28.08
C PRO A 88 -14.44 29.51 -26.74
N PRO A 89 -13.62 28.72 -26.02
CA PRO A 89 -13.07 29.15 -24.74
C PRO A 89 -12.49 30.54 -24.90
N GLU A 90 -13.01 31.51 -24.13
CA GLU A 90 -12.64 32.91 -24.28
C GLU A 90 -11.12 33.01 -24.36
N PRO A 91 -10.55 33.68 -25.39
CA PRO A 91 -9.12 33.73 -25.55
C PRO A 91 -8.49 34.30 -24.28
N VAL A 92 -7.33 33.76 -23.88
CA VAL A 92 -6.58 34.18 -22.68
C VAL A 92 -6.43 35.71 -22.58
N ALA A 93 -6.46 36.41 -23.71
CA ALA A 93 -6.53 37.87 -23.81
C ALA A 93 -7.74 38.51 -23.10
N VAL A 94 -8.94 37.92 -23.15
CA VAL A 94 -10.15 38.39 -22.46
C VAL A 94 -10.05 38.13 -20.96
N HIS A 95 -9.53 36.98 -20.54
CA HIS A 95 -9.22 36.73 -19.13
C HIS A 95 -8.15 37.69 -18.58
N LEU A 96 -7.10 37.99 -19.36
CA LEU A 96 -6.11 39.00 -19.01
C LEU A 96 -6.68 40.43 -19.04
N ALA A 97 -7.59 40.74 -19.95
CA ALA A 97 -8.27 42.03 -20.01
C ALA A 97 -9.19 42.23 -18.80
N ASN A 98 -9.95 41.20 -18.42
CA ASN A 98 -10.81 41.22 -17.24
C ASN A 98 -9.98 41.27 -15.95
N PHE A 99 -8.89 40.49 -15.87
CA PHE A 99 -7.97 40.55 -14.73
C PHE A 99 -7.28 41.90 -14.62
N SER A 100 -6.80 42.47 -15.74
CA SER A 100 -6.16 43.78 -15.74
C SER A 100 -7.14 44.91 -15.45
N ALA A 101 -8.38 44.85 -15.95
CA ALA A 101 -9.43 45.82 -15.63
C ALA A 101 -9.81 45.77 -14.14
N LEU A 102 -9.95 44.57 -13.58
CA LEU A 102 -10.24 44.36 -12.16
C LEU A 102 -9.07 44.84 -11.29
N LEU A 103 -7.82 44.56 -11.69
CA LEU A 103 -6.62 45.06 -11.03
C LEU A 103 -6.53 46.58 -11.12
N PHE A 104 -6.88 47.19 -12.25
CA PHE A 104 -6.89 48.64 -12.45
C PHE A 104 -7.97 49.32 -11.59
N GLN A 105 -9.16 48.72 -11.48
CA GLN A 105 -10.23 49.21 -10.61
C GLN A 105 -9.81 49.18 -9.13
N HIS A 106 -9.16 48.10 -8.68
CA HIS A 106 -8.66 47.97 -7.32
C HIS A 106 -7.46 48.89 -7.05
N LEU A 107 -6.57 49.06 -8.02
CA LEU A 107 -5.48 50.03 -7.92
C LEU A 107 -6.03 51.44 -7.78
N ARG A 108 -7.10 51.77 -8.52
CA ARG A 108 -7.77 53.07 -8.46
C ARG A 108 -8.49 53.29 -7.13
N SER A 109 -9.18 52.28 -6.59
CA SER A 109 -9.82 52.37 -5.26
C SER A 109 -8.76 52.54 -4.17
N PHE A 110 -7.67 51.77 -4.22
CA PHE A 110 -6.53 51.93 -3.33
C PHE A 110 -5.91 53.33 -3.41
N LEU A 111 -5.66 53.82 -4.62
CA LEU A 111 -5.08 55.14 -4.85
C LEU A 111 -6.02 56.25 -4.36
N SER A 112 -7.34 56.06 -4.47
CA SER A 112 -8.32 57.03 -3.96
C SER A 112 -8.35 57.08 -2.44
N VAL A 113 -8.23 55.93 -1.74
CA VAL A 113 -8.09 55.88 -0.28
C VAL A 113 -6.79 56.55 0.15
N TRP A 114 -5.70 56.33 -0.58
CA TRP A 114 -4.43 57.01 -0.37
C TRP A 114 -4.49 58.52 -0.60
N GLN A 115 -5.18 58.95 -1.66
CA GLN A 115 -5.37 60.37 -1.94
C GLN A 115 -6.23 61.04 -0.87
N MET A 116 -7.25 60.37 -0.35
CA MET A 116 -8.05 60.83 0.79
C MET A 116 -7.22 60.90 2.06
N ALA A 117 -6.48 59.84 2.40
CA ALA A 117 -5.57 59.79 3.55
C ALA A 117 -4.53 60.92 3.51
N PHE A 118 -3.94 61.13 2.33
CA PHE A 118 -2.94 62.18 2.11
C PHE A 118 -3.56 63.57 2.21
N ARG A 119 -4.77 63.76 1.68
CA ARG A 119 -5.49 65.04 1.79
C ARG A 119 -5.84 65.36 3.24
N GLU A 120 -6.39 64.41 4.00
CA GLU A 120 -6.67 64.62 5.43
C GLU A 120 -5.39 64.89 6.21
N LEU A 121 -4.30 64.16 5.95
CA LEU A 121 -3.00 64.41 6.60
C LEU A 121 -2.46 65.82 6.29
N LEU A 122 -2.62 66.29 5.05
CA LEU A 122 -2.27 67.67 4.68
C LEU A 122 -3.18 68.71 5.34
N GLU A 123 -4.48 68.43 5.49
CA GLU A 123 -5.41 69.31 6.21
C GLU A 123 -5.11 69.39 7.72
N VAL A 124 -4.60 68.31 8.30
CA VAL A 124 -4.07 68.30 9.68
C VAL A 124 -2.79 69.14 9.77
N LEU A 125 -1.85 68.96 8.84
CA LEU A 125 -0.57 69.70 8.81
C LEU A 125 -0.75 71.21 8.58
N HIS A 126 -1.74 71.62 7.78
CA HIS A 126 -2.06 73.03 7.54
C HIS A 126 -3.00 73.64 8.59
N GLY A 127 -3.38 72.88 9.63
CA GLY A 127 -4.18 73.37 10.75
C GLY A 127 -5.64 73.70 10.42
N THR A 128 -6.16 73.23 9.29
CA THR A 128 -7.53 73.49 8.80
C THR A 128 -8.53 72.38 9.13
N SER A 129 -8.08 71.30 9.78
CA SER A 129 -8.89 70.13 10.10
C SER A 129 -9.79 70.29 11.34
N ARG A 130 -10.94 69.59 11.37
CA ARG A 130 -11.83 69.48 12.55
C ARG A 130 -11.15 68.87 13.79
N LEU A 131 -10.01 68.21 13.59
CA LEU A 131 -9.16 67.61 14.62
C LEU A 131 -8.49 68.66 15.55
N PHE A 132 -8.33 69.91 15.08
CA PHE A 132 -7.81 71.02 15.89
C PHE A 132 -8.88 71.77 16.71
N SER A 133 -10.11 71.25 16.76
CA SER A 133 -11.12 71.81 17.67
C SER A 133 -10.66 71.66 19.13
N TRP A 134 -10.86 72.70 19.94
CA TRP A 134 -10.46 72.72 21.36
C TRP A 134 -10.96 71.50 22.14
N HIS A 135 -12.12 70.97 21.78
CA HIS A 135 -12.72 69.79 22.41
C HIS A 135 -11.95 68.50 22.09
N VAL A 136 -11.58 68.28 20.82
CA VAL A 136 -10.79 67.11 20.41
C VAL A 136 -9.40 67.15 21.04
N LEU A 137 -8.78 68.33 21.10
CA LEU A 137 -7.45 68.51 21.68
C LEU A 137 -7.44 68.25 23.20
N MET A 138 -8.52 68.57 23.92
CA MET A 138 -8.69 68.19 25.32
C MET A 138 -8.78 66.67 25.51
N ILE A 139 -9.56 65.97 24.68
CA ILE A 139 -9.71 64.50 24.73
C ILE A 139 -8.34 63.83 24.52
N PHE A 140 -7.57 64.25 23.51
CA PHE A 140 -6.24 63.71 23.27
C PHE A 140 -5.26 64.01 24.40
N ARG A 141 -5.31 65.21 24.99
CA ARG A 141 -4.45 65.60 26.12
C ARG A 141 -4.75 64.76 27.36
N ASN A 142 -6.02 64.61 27.74
CA ASN A 142 -6.43 63.82 28.90
C ASN A 142 -6.06 62.34 28.71
N MET A 143 -6.28 61.80 27.51
CA MET A 143 -5.86 60.44 27.15
C MET A 143 -4.33 60.28 27.20
N ALA A 144 -3.57 61.27 26.70
CA ALA A 144 -2.11 61.26 26.76
C ALA A 144 -1.60 61.32 28.21
N GLY A 145 -2.30 62.04 29.10
CA GLY A 145 -2.03 62.05 30.53
C GLY A 145 -2.21 60.68 31.18
N VAL A 146 -3.34 60.02 30.93
CA VAL A 146 -3.60 58.64 31.38
C VAL A 146 -2.54 57.68 30.83
N ALA A 147 -2.20 57.79 29.55
CA ALA A 147 -1.20 56.93 28.92
C ALA A 147 0.20 57.13 29.52
N ALA A 148 0.65 58.38 29.68
CA ALA A 148 1.94 58.70 30.28
C ALA A 148 2.02 58.20 31.73
N GLY A 149 0.96 58.40 32.52
CA GLY A 149 0.88 57.92 33.89
C GLY A 149 0.90 56.39 33.99
N THR A 150 0.15 55.70 33.12
CA THR A 150 0.11 54.23 33.04
C THR A 150 1.47 53.65 32.66
N PHE A 151 2.15 54.23 31.66
CA PHE A 151 3.50 53.79 31.29
C PHE A 151 4.53 54.12 32.36
N ALA A 152 4.44 55.27 33.02
CA ALA A 152 5.33 55.61 34.13
C ALA A 152 5.19 54.61 35.29
N ALA A 153 3.94 54.29 35.67
CA ALA A 153 3.64 53.24 36.65
C ALA A 153 4.18 51.88 36.20
N PHE A 154 3.98 51.50 34.94
CA PHE A 154 4.49 50.26 34.38
C PHE A 154 6.02 50.15 34.47
N TYR A 155 6.75 51.18 34.04
CA TYR A 155 8.22 51.16 34.11
C TYR A 155 8.73 51.21 35.55
N ALA A 156 8.06 51.92 36.46
CA ALA A 156 8.39 51.95 37.88
C ALA A 156 8.19 50.58 38.55
N VAL A 157 7.02 49.96 38.40
CA VAL A 157 6.71 48.62 38.94
C VAL A 157 7.64 47.59 38.32
N ARG A 158 7.92 47.68 37.02
CA ARG A 158 8.85 46.79 36.32
C ARG A 158 10.29 46.92 36.81
N TRP A 159 10.73 48.13 37.14
CA TRP A 159 12.05 48.37 37.71
C TRP A 159 12.18 47.73 39.10
N ILE A 160 11.14 47.86 39.93
CA ILE A 160 11.04 47.19 41.24
C ILE A 160 11.02 45.66 41.07
N ALA A 161 10.18 45.14 40.18
CA ALA A 161 10.07 43.71 39.88
C ALA A 161 11.40 43.12 39.37
N ALA A 162 12.12 43.86 38.52
CA ALA A 162 13.44 43.45 38.04
C ALA A 162 14.43 43.27 39.20
N ARG A 163 14.40 44.17 40.19
CA ARG A 163 15.26 44.13 41.39
C ARG A 163 14.87 43.02 42.37
N LEU A 164 13.60 42.65 42.43
CA LEU A 164 13.10 41.49 43.18
C LEU A 164 13.43 40.16 42.49
N SER A 165 13.57 40.16 41.17
CA SER A 165 13.85 38.97 40.34
C SER A 165 15.33 38.59 40.22
N THR A 166 16.24 39.26 40.94
CA THR A 166 17.69 38.98 40.95
C THR A 166 18.25 38.04 42.05
N PRO A 167 17.51 37.20 42.79
CA PRO A 167 18.13 36.30 43.77
C PRO A 167 18.84 35.10 43.11
N VAL A 168 19.92 34.64 43.77
CA VAL A 168 20.81 33.51 43.43
C VAL A 168 20.06 32.19 43.09
N TRP A 169 18.81 32.03 43.54
CA TRP A 169 17.99 30.83 43.34
C TRP A 169 17.64 30.53 41.87
N LEU A 170 17.67 31.54 41.01
CA LEU A 170 17.34 31.42 39.58
C LEU A 170 18.44 30.77 38.73
N HIS A 171 19.68 30.66 39.25
CA HIS A 171 20.85 30.13 38.52
C HIS A 171 21.15 28.65 38.82
N ARG A 172 20.40 27.98 39.71
CA ARG A 172 20.68 26.59 40.08
C ARG A 172 20.19 25.59 39.02
N PRO A 173 20.99 24.61 38.56
CA PRO A 173 20.48 23.51 37.75
C PRO A 173 19.49 22.68 38.59
N GLY A 174 18.31 22.38 38.06
CA GLY A 174 17.26 21.65 38.76
C GLY A 174 16.43 20.77 37.81
N SER A 175 15.60 19.91 38.39
CA SER A 175 14.68 18.99 37.69
C SER A 175 13.73 19.74 36.73
N PHE A 176 13.11 19.01 35.79
CA PHE A 176 12.14 19.57 34.84
C PHE A 176 11.02 20.36 35.53
N ALA A 177 10.49 19.83 36.64
CA ALA A 177 9.47 20.49 37.46
C ALA A 177 9.97 21.82 38.07
N GLY A 178 11.22 21.86 38.54
CA GLY A 178 11.83 23.09 39.08
C GLY A 178 12.04 24.18 38.02
N LYS A 179 12.26 23.81 36.75
CA LYS A 179 12.33 24.77 35.64
C LYS A 179 10.97 25.37 35.31
N VAL A 180 9.92 24.53 35.26
CA VAL A 180 8.54 24.98 35.02
C VAL A 180 8.10 25.96 36.11
N LEU A 181 8.32 25.60 37.38
CA LEU A 181 7.90 26.43 38.52
C LEU A 181 8.54 27.82 38.47
N ARG A 182 9.84 27.91 38.19
CA ARG A 182 10.56 29.21 38.12
C ARG A 182 10.10 30.07 36.94
N LEU A 183 9.84 29.46 35.78
CA LEU A 183 9.31 30.19 34.64
C LEU A 183 7.91 30.73 34.97
N LEU A 184 7.07 29.92 35.61
CA LEU A 184 5.75 30.32 36.07
C LEU A 184 5.81 31.48 37.06
N THR A 185 6.74 31.47 38.02
CA THR A 185 6.96 32.58 38.97
C THR A 185 7.33 33.89 38.26
N ILE A 186 8.23 33.84 37.26
CA ILE A 186 8.63 35.04 36.51
C ILE A 186 7.47 35.57 35.68
N VAL A 187 6.70 34.68 35.04
CA VAL A 187 5.52 35.07 34.25
C VAL A 187 4.46 35.69 35.15
N LEU A 188 4.18 35.13 36.33
CA LEU A 188 3.27 35.71 37.31
C LEU A 188 3.71 37.11 37.75
N LEU A 189 5.00 37.32 37.99
CA LEU A 189 5.55 38.63 38.35
C LEU A 189 5.40 39.65 37.20
N ASP A 190 5.67 39.23 35.97
CA ASP A 190 5.51 40.07 34.79
C ASP A 190 4.02 40.39 34.51
N VAL A 191 3.10 39.43 34.67
CA VAL A 191 1.65 39.66 34.56
C VAL A 191 1.18 40.60 35.67
N GLY A 192 1.61 40.37 36.92
CA GLY A 192 1.29 41.24 38.05
C GLY A 192 1.75 42.68 37.82
N THR A 193 2.92 42.87 37.20
CA THR A 193 3.42 44.19 36.81
C THR A 193 2.49 44.92 35.83
N VAL A 194 1.95 44.19 34.84
CA VAL A 194 0.99 44.75 33.87
C VAL A 194 -0.33 45.09 34.55
N VAL A 195 -0.86 44.20 35.39
CA VAL A 195 -2.14 44.40 36.10
C VAL A 195 -2.07 45.58 37.05
N ILE A 196 -0.99 45.72 37.83
CA ILE A 196 -0.81 46.85 38.75
C ILE A 196 -0.72 48.17 37.98
N ALA A 197 -0.01 48.19 36.85
CA ALA A 197 0.08 49.38 36.01
C ALA A 197 -1.27 49.75 35.38
N TRP A 198 -2.05 48.75 34.94
CA TRP A 198 -3.39 48.95 34.40
C TRP A 198 -4.36 49.49 35.46
N LEU A 199 -4.36 48.93 36.68
CA LEU A 199 -5.15 49.44 37.82
C LEU A 199 -4.77 50.88 38.18
N ALA A 200 -3.47 51.19 38.20
CA ALA A 200 -3.01 52.56 38.41
C ALA A 200 -3.46 53.51 37.29
N GLY A 201 -3.56 53.01 36.05
CA GLY A 201 -4.10 53.75 34.91
C GLY A 201 -5.61 54.01 35.00
N GLU A 202 -6.40 53.05 35.48
CA GLU A 202 -7.84 53.23 35.75
C GLU A 202 -8.07 54.30 36.83
N GLU A 203 -7.33 54.23 37.94
CA GLU A 203 -7.39 55.24 39.01
C GLU A 203 -6.98 56.64 38.50
N LEU A 204 -5.92 56.72 37.70
CA LEU A 204 -5.49 57.99 37.09
C LEU A 204 -6.53 58.55 36.11
N ALA A 205 -7.25 57.70 35.37
CA ALA A 205 -8.31 58.15 34.48
C ALA A 205 -9.47 58.79 35.25
N LEU A 206 -9.86 58.21 36.39
CA LEU A 206 -10.89 58.78 37.27
C LEU A 206 -10.46 60.11 37.89
N LEU A 207 -9.17 60.24 38.26
CA LEU A 207 -8.61 61.48 38.81
C LEU A 207 -8.54 62.62 37.78
N ILE A 208 -8.27 62.30 36.51
CA ILE A 208 -8.17 63.31 35.43
C ILE A 208 -9.55 63.83 35.01
N GLU A 209 -10.60 63.02 35.17
CA GLU A 209 -11.99 63.39 34.84
C GLU A 209 -12.80 63.86 36.07
N ASP A 210 -12.13 64.28 37.15
CA ASP A 210 -12.74 64.78 38.40
C ASP A 210 -13.84 63.85 38.98
N GLY A 211 -13.66 62.53 38.86
CA GLY A 211 -14.59 61.52 39.34
C GLY A 211 -15.77 61.21 38.41
N ALA A 212 -15.80 61.75 37.19
CA ALA A 212 -16.73 61.34 36.14
C ALA A 212 -16.34 59.97 35.52
N ASN A 213 -17.25 59.37 34.75
CA ASN A 213 -17.00 58.10 34.07
C ASN A 213 -15.82 58.20 33.10
N VAL A 214 -14.98 57.17 33.06
CA VAL A 214 -13.84 57.05 32.14
C VAL A 214 -14.31 57.25 30.70
N THR A 215 -13.64 58.13 29.96
CA THR A 215 -14.00 58.41 28.57
C THR A 215 -13.73 57.18 27.69
N ALA A 216 -14.55 56.95 26.66
CA ALA A 216 -14.40 55.81 25.74
C ALA A 216 -12.96 55.67 25.18
N GLY A 217 -12.28 56.77 24.88
CA GLY A 217 -10.88 56.76 24.42
C GLY A 217 -9.87 56.30 25.50
N GLN A 218 -10.06 56.69 26.76
CA GLN A 218 -9.24 56.23 27.88
C GLN A 218 -9.48 54.74 28.15
N GLU A 219 -10.72 54.29 28.06
CA GLU A 219 -11.07 52.87 28.19
C GLU A 219 -10.48 52.02 27.05
N MET A 220 -10.56 52.48 25.80
CA MET A 220 -9.89 51.84 24.65
C MET A 220 -8.38 51.76 24.86
N PHE A 221 -7.74 52.83 25.36
CA PHE A 221 -6.33 52.81 25.71
C PHE A 221 -6.03 51.76 26.79
N LEU A 222 -6.74 51.76 27.92
CA LEU A 222 -6.47 50.85 29.04
C LEU A 222 -6.68 49.38 28.65
N ARG A 223 -7.73 49.07 27.89
CA ARG A 223 -7.95 47.74 27.32
C ARG A 223 -6.84 47.35 26.34
N SER A 224 -6.42 48.27 25.46
CA SER A 224 -5.32 48.03 24.53
C SER A 224 -3.98 47.79 25.25
N PHE A 225 -3.70 48.56 26.31
CA PHE A 225 -2.51 48.41 27.16
C PHE A 225 -2.47 47.03 27.80
N LEU A 226 -3.57 46.61 28.44
CA LEU A 226 -3.67 45.31 29.07
C LEU A 226 -3.44 44.17 28.06
N LEU A 227 -4.07 44.24 26.88
CA LEU A 227 -3.99 43.19 25.86
C LEU A 227 -2.59 43.13 25.21
N VAL A 228 -2.05 44.27 24.79
CA VAL A 228 -0.73 44.37 24.14
C VAL A 228 0.38 43.98 25.11
N GLU A 229 0.37 44.49 26.35
CA GLU A 229 1.42 44.13 27.32
C GLU A 229 1.28 42.69 27.80
N SER A 230 0.07 42.16 27.97
CA SER A 230 -0.13 40.72 28.25
C SER A 230 0.43 39.84 27.13
N PHE A 231 0.21 40.22 25.87
CA PHE A 231 0.79 39.53 24.73
C PHE A 231 2.34 39.60 24.74
N ARG A 232 2.92 40.75 25.10
CA ARG A 232 4.39 40.88 25.25
C ARG A 232 4.94 40.04 26.41
N VAL A 233 4.18 39.87 27.50
CA VAL A 233 4.55 38.95 28.59
C VAL A 233 4.51 37.50 28.10
N ALA A 234 3.49 37.10 27.34
CA ALA A 234 3.42 35.77 26.72
C ALA A 234 4.60 35.51 25.77
N LEU A 235 4.96 36.47 24.92
CA LEU A 235 6.16 36.40 24.07
C LEU A 235 7.43 36.25 24.91
N ARG A 236 7.53 36.97 26.04
CA ARG A 236 8.69 36.85 26.94
C ARG A 236 8.74 35.48 27.61
N ALA A 237 7.60 34.87 27.94
CA ALA A 237 7.53 33.51 28.47
C ALA A 237 8.05 32.47 27.46
N ILE A 238 7.60 32.58 26.20
CA ILE A 238 7.98 31.66 25.12
C ILE A 238 9.49 31.75 24.80
N PHE A 239 10.00 32.97 24.60
CA PHE A 239 11.38 33.17 24.16
C PHE A 239 12.40 33.26 25.31
N THR A 240 11.95 33.62 26.52
CA THR A 240 12.76 33.81 27.74
C THR A 240 14.13 34.47 27.43
N PRO A 241 14.15 35.73 26.97
CA PRO A 241 15.38 36.38 26.50
C PRO A 241 16.38 36.69 27.62
N ARG A 242 15.91 36.82 28.87
CA ARG A 242 16.73 37.18 30.03
C ARG A 242 17.41 35.99 30.70
N LEU A 243 16.85 34.78 30.60
CA LEU A 243 17.32 33.58 31.33
C LEU A 243 17.43 32.36 30.38
N PRO A 244 18.55 32.23 29.65
CA PRO A 244 18.77 31.17 28.65
C PRO A 244 18.53 29.74 29.12
N HIS A 245 18.86 29.45 30.38
CA HIS A 245 18.85 28.13 31.00
C HIS A 245 17.45 27.60 31.33
N LEU A 246 16.42 28.46 31.28
CA LEU A 246 15.02 28.11 31.54
C LEU A 246 14.18 27.95 30.26
N ARG A 247 14.79 28.11 29.07
CA ARG A 247 14.08 28.04 27.79
C ARG A 247 13.69 26.60 27.42
N PHE A 248 12.41 26.38 27.11
CA PHE A 248 11.90 25.09 26.63
C PHE A 248 12.18 24.86 25.13
N LEU A 249 12.20 25.92 24.33
CA LEU A 249 12.51 25.87 22.90
C LEU A 249 14.02 25.73 22.65
N LYS A 250 14.46 24.54 22.24
CA LYS A 250 15.84 24.29 21.80
C LYS A 250 16.10 24.92 20.43
N MET A 251 16.61 26.14 20.41
CA MET A 251 16.96 26.87 19.17
C MET A 251 18.45 26.72 18.77
N GLY A 252 18.99 25.50 18.82
CA GLY A 252 20.37 25.20 18.44
C GLY A 252 21.38 25.27 19.61
N THR A 253 22.64 25.57 19.30
CA THR A 253 23.73 25.70 20.30
C THR A 253 23.48 26.89 21.23
N LEU A 254 23.90 26.78 22.50
CA LEU A 254 23.48 27.68 23.59
C LEU A 254 23.77 29.18 23.34
N SER A 255 24.87 29.49 22.63
CA SER A 255 25.28 30.87 22.29
C SER A 255 24.44 31.47 21.15
N GLU A 256 24.27 30.73 20.04
CA GLU A 256 23.46 31.16 18.89
C GLU A 256 21.98 31.30 19.25
N ALA A 257 21.46 30.41 20.09
CA ALA A 257 20.08 30.40 20.52
C ALA A 257 19.68 31.69 21.28
N ASN A 258 20.62 32.31 22.01
CA ASN A 258 20.34 33.51 22.82
C ASN A 258 20.27 34.80 22.02
N HIS A 259 21.11 34.94 21.00
CA HIS A 259 21.02 36.07 20.09
C HIS A 259 19.70 36.00 19.29
N ARG A 260 19.37 34.81 18.78
CA ARG A 260 18.13 34.55 18.04
C ARG A 260 16.88 34.82 18.87
N ALA A 261 16.80 34.31 20.09
CA ALA A 261 15.64 34.53 20.96
C ALA A 261 15.39 36.01 21.27
N ARG A 262 16.47 36.80 21.44
CA ARG A 262 16.38 38.25 21.68
C ARG A 262 15.92 39.00 20.44
N LEU A 263 16.43 38.67 19.26
CA LEU A 263 15.99 39.27 17.99
C LEU A 263 14.50 39.01 17.74
N TRP A 264 14.06 37.75 17.84
CA TRP A 264 12.66 37.35 17.65
C TRP A 264 11.72 38.01 18.66
N TYR A 265 12.09 38.02 19.95
CA TYR A 265 11.31 38.72 20.96
C TYR A 265 11.24 40.22 20.71
N SER A 266 12.38 40.87 20.43
CA SER A 266 12.42 42.32 20.21
C SER A 266 11.54 42.73 19.03
N TRP A 267 11.61 41.97 17.94
CA TRP A 267 10.82 42.25 16.74
C TRP A 267 9.33 41.98 16.96
N LEU A 268 8.95 40.80 17.46
CA LEU A 268 7.54 40.46 17.72
C LEU A 268 6.92 41.41 18.76
N ALA A 269 7.66 41.77 19.81
CA ALA A 269 7.17 42.68 20.83
C ALA A 269 7.04 44.13 20.32
N TRP A 270 7.94 44.58 19.44
CA TRP A 270 7.83 45.89 18.79
C TRP A 270 6.64 45.92 17.84
N SER A 271 6.53 44.95 16.94
CA SER A 271 5.41 44.83 16.00
C SER A 271 4.06 44.73 16.73
N ALA A 272 3.97 43.90 17.77
CA ALA A 272 2.75 43.80 18.57
C ALA A 272 2.39 45.09 19.30
N SER A 273 3.39 45.91 19.69
CA SER A 273 3.13 47.21 20.30
C SER A 273 2.62 48.21 19.26
N VAL A 274 3.37 48.39 18.16
CA VAL A 274 3.03 49.36 17.11
C VAL A 274 1.68 49.05 16.49
N PHE A 275 1.48 47.82 16.01
CA PHE A 275 0.23 47.45 15.36
C PHE A 275 -0.91 47.24 16.37
N GLY A 276 -0.61 46.68 17.55
CA GLY A 276 -1.62 46.44 18.58
C GLY A 276 -2.25 47.75 19.09
N TYR A 277 -1.44 48.76 19.42
CA TYR A 277 -1.97 50.07 19.81
C TYR A 277 -2.64 50.79 18.64
N SER A 278 -2.13 50.67 17.40
CA SER A 278 -2.79 51.24 16.24
C SER A 278 -4.19 50.66 15.99
N PHE A 279 -4.36 49.33 16.01
CA PHE A 279 -5.66 48.67 15.76
C PHE A 279 -6.64 48.76 16.93
N LEU A 280 -6.16 48.68 18.17
CA LEU A 280 -7.05 48.62 19.35
C LEU A 280 -7.37 49.99 19.94
N MET A 281 -6.56 51.02 19.64
CA MET A 281 -6.73 52.36 20.19
C MET A 281 -6.80 53.42 19.09
N VAL A 282 -5.74 53.59 18.29
CA VAL A 282 -5.61 54.77 17.42
C VAL A 282 -6.65 54.79 16.29
N ILE A 283 -6.90 53.65 15.65
CA ILE A 283 -7.88 53.53 14.55
C ILE A 283 -9.32 53.70 15.07
N PRO A 284 -9.81 52.94 16.08
CA PRO A 284 -11.15 53.16 16.62
C PRO A 284 -11.36 54.58 17.14
N LEU A 285 -10.34 55.17 17.76
CA LEU A 285 -10.39 56.55 18.23
C LEU A 285 -10.49 57.54 17.06
N MET A 286 -9.75 57.34 15.97
CA MET A 286 -9.89 58.16 14.76
C MET A 286 -11.26 58.02 14.12
N GLU A 287 -11.85 56.82 14.10
CA GLU A 287 -13.21 56.60 13.58
C GLU A 287 -14.28 57.37 14.36
N THR A 288 -14.06 57.64 15.66
CA THR A 288 -14.97 58.50 16.44
C THR A 288 -14.96 59.97 15.97
N VAL A 289 -13.90 60.41 15.29
CA VAL A 289 -13.76 61.79 14.79
C VAL A 289 -14.01 61.89 13.28
N SER A 290 -13.47 60.96 12.49
CA SER A 290 -13.68 60.83 11.04
C SER A 290 -13.62 59.36 10.65
N ILE A 291 -14.73 58.84 10.11
CA ILE A 291 -14.80 57.46 9.60
C ILE A 291 -13.79 57.25 8.46
N ASP A 292 -13.63 58.24 7.59
CA ASP A 292 -12.70 58.17 6.46
C ASP A 292 -11.24 58.24 6.91
N GLY A 293 -10.95 59.06 7.93
CA GLY A 293 -9.63 59.12 8.56
C GLY A 293 -9.23 57.84 9.31
N GLY A 294 -10.20 57.19 9.96
CA GLY A 294 -10.01 55.88 10.58
C GLY A 294 -9.61 54.80 9.55
N ARG A 295 -10.35 54.71 8.44
CA ARG A 295 -10.05 53.78 7.33
C ARG A 295 -8.72 54.06 6.65
N ALA A 296 -8.39 55.34 6.44
CA ALA A 296 -7.08 55.75 5.94
C ALA A 296 -5.96 55.27 6.86
N LEU A 297 -6.09 55.49 8.18
CA LEU A 297 -5.12 55.04 9.16
C LEU A 297 -5.02 53.51 9.24
N GLU A 298 -6.13 52.80 9.08
CA GLU A 298 -6.18 51.34 9.00
C GLU A 298 -5.32 50.83 7.84
N THR A 299 -5.51 51.36 6.63
CA THR A 299 -4.72 50.96 5.45
C THR A 299 -3.23 51.26 5.59
N LEU A 300 -2.87 52.41 6.18
CA LEU A 300 -1.48 52.80 6.45
C LEU A 300 -0.82 51.86 7.48
N THR A 301 -1.58 51.49 8.51
CA THR A 301 -1.13 50.57 9.56
C THR A 301 -0.92 49.17 8.99
N VAL A 302 -1.83 48.64 8.16
CA VAL A 302 -1.67 47.34 7.50
C VAL A 302 -0.50 47.36 6.51
N LEU A 303 -0.35 48.43 5.71
CA LEU A 303 0.75 48.52 4.74
C LEU A 303 2.11 48.58 5.44
N SER A 304 2.24 49.39 6.50
CA SER A 304 3.47 49.44 7.28
C SER A 304 3.76 48.08 7.96
N ALA A 305 2.73 47.36 8.42
CA ALA A 305 2.86 45.98 8.90
C ALA A 305 3.39 45.03 7.83
N LEU A 306 2.89 45.13 6.60
CA LEU A 306 3.38 44.35 5.47
C LEU A 306 4.85 44.64 5.17
N ILE A 307 5.22 45.92 5.07
CA ILE A 307 6.61 46.34 4.77
C ILE A 307 7.56 45.80 5.86
N VAL A 308 7.19 45.95 7.13
CA VAL A 308 7.94 45.42 8.26
C VAL A 308 8.07 43.90 8.20
N ALA A 309 6.99 43.18 7.87
CA ALA A 309 7.00 41.72 7.75
C ALA A 309 7.87 41.23 6.59
N ILE A 310 7.82 41.90 5.43
CA ILE A 310 8.67 41.61 4.26
C ILE A 310 10.14 41.90 4.59
N TRP A 311 10.43 43.06 5.18
CA TRP A 311 11.78 43.44 5.60
C TRP A 311 12.38 42.40 6.58
N PHE A 312 11.58 41.96 7.55
CA PHE A 312 11.98 40.91 8.49
C PHE A 312 12.24 39.57 7.80
N CYS A 313 11.37 39.17 6.86
CA CYS A 313 11.55 37.96 6.06
C CYS A 313 12.87 37.99 5.26
N ILE A 314 13.22 39.14 4.68
CA ILE A 314 14.45 39.34 3.92
C ILE A 314 15.69 39.27 4.82
N ILE A 315 15.66 39.91 6.00
CA ILE A 315 16.75 39.84 6.97
C ILE A 315 17.00 38.40 7.41
N GLN A 316 15.92 37.64 7.63
CA GLN A 316 16.01 36.26 8.10
C GLN A 316 16.38 35.27 6.99
N ARG A 317 16.49 35.69 5.72
CA ARG A 317 16.73 34.84 4.53
C ARG A 317 17.86 33.82 4.71
N ARG A 318 19.03 34.27 5.18
CA ARG A 318 20.23 33.42 5.32
C ARG A 318 20.04 32.37 6.43
N GLU A 319 19.52 32.80 7.57
CA GLU A 319 19.29 31.94 8.73
C GLU A 319 18.19 30.90 8.48
N GLY A 320 17.09 31.31 7.83
CA GLY A 320 16.01 30.40 7.46
C GLY A 320 16.48 29.31 6.49
N ARG A 321 17.34 29.66 5.52
CA ARG A 321 17.94 28.68 4.60
C ARG A 321 18.77 27.64 5.34
N ILE A 322 19.63 28.08 6.27
CA ILE A 322 20.50 27.17 7.05
C ILE A 322 19.68 26.25 7.95
N ALA A 323 18.61 26.76 8.57
CA ALA A 323 17.72 25.96 9.40
C ALA A 323 16.99 24.88 8.58
N LEU A 324 16.45 25.25 7.43
CA LEU A 324 15.74 24.33 6.53
C LEU A 324 16.67 23.28 5.91
N THR A 325 17.90 23.64 5.53
CA THR A 325 18.87 22.67 4.99
C THR A 325 19.37 21.67 6.04
N ARG A 326 19.47 22.07 7.31
CA ARG A 326 19.77 21.14 8.43
C ARG A 326 18.64 20.12 8.63
N LEU A 327 17.39 20.56 8.51
CA LEU A 327 16.21 19.66 8.62
C LEU A 327 16.14 18.66 7.46
N THR A 328 16.54 19.05 6.25
CA THR A 328 16.58 18.13 5.10
C THR A 328 17.75 17.16 5.15
N ASN A 329 18.91 17.55 5.70
CA ASN A 329 20.12 16.73 5.71
C ASN A 329 20.20 15.72 6.88
N HIS A 330 19.46 15.92 7.97
CA HIS A 330 19.48 14.97 9.11
C HIS A 330 18.86 13.59 8.80
N GLY A 331 18.20 13.41 7.64
CA GLY A 331 17.56 12.15 7.25
C GLY A 331 18.24 11.35 6.13
N SER A 332 19.33 11.84 5.52
CA SER A 332 19.84 11.31 4.24
C SER A 332 21.36 11.06 4.24
N LEU A 333 21.88 10.34 5.23
CA LEU A 333 23.32 10.00 5.27
C LEU A 333 23.77 8.94 4.25
N GLU A 334 22.87 8.33 3.46
CA GLU A 334 23.27 7.22 2.56
C GLU A 334 22.82 7.31 1.09
N SER A 335 22.33 8.45 0.58
CA SER A 335 22.18 8.56 -0.89
C SER A 335 22.22 9.98 -1.40
N ALA A 336 23.30 10.27 -2.13
CA ALA A 336 23.48 11.47 -2.96
C ALA A 336 22.44 11.61 -4.09
N SER A 337 21.52 10.67 -4.26
CA SER A 337 20.48 10.63 -5.30
C SER A 337 19.07 10.97 -4.83
N ASP A 338 18.84 11.28 -3.54
CA ASP A 338 17.48 11.46 -3.02
C ASP A 338 16.85 12.77 -3.51
N ILE A 339 15.86 12.65 -4.41
CA ILE A 339 15.12 13.76 -5.04
C ILE A 339 14.52 14.67 -3.97
N PHE A 340 14.11 14.11 -2.83
CA PHE A 340 13.54 14.85 -1.70
C PHE A 340 14.54 15.79 -1.02
N ALA A 341 15.82 15.41 -0.91
CA ALA A 341 16.86 16.28 -0.36
C ALA A 341 17.15 17.45 -1.32
N LYS A 342 17.15 17.20 -2.63
CA LYS A 342 17.30 18.25 -3.66
C LYS A 342 16.11 19.22 -3.66
N LEU A 343 14.88 18.71 -3.64
CA LEU A 343 13.67 19.53 -3.54
C LEU A 343 13.65 20.35 -2.25
N GLY A 344 14.00 19.73 -1.12
CA GLY A 344 14.11 20.42 0.17
C GLY A 344 15.14 21.55 0.16
N ALA A 345 16.28 21.36 -0.50
CA ALA A 345 17.30 22.39 -0.66
C ALA A 345 16.84 23.56 -1.56
N VAL A 346 16.07 23.28 -2.62
CA VAL A 346 15.46 24.31 -3.48
C VAL A 346 14.41 25.11 -2.71
N ILE A 347 13.53 24.43 -1.97
CA ILE A 347 12.53 25.07 -1.11
C ILE A 347 13.23 25.94 -0.05
N ALA A 348 14.30 25.42 0.58
CA ALA A 348 15.12 26.17 1.52
C ALA A 348 15.85 27.36 0.89
N ALA A 349 16.07 27.39 -0.43
CA ALA A 349 16.65 28.54 -1.12
C ALA A 349 15.60 29.63 -1.40
N ILE A 350 14.36 29.23 -1.71
CA ILE A 350 13.30 30.12 -2.23
C ILE A 350 12.26 30.51 -1.16
N TRP A 351 12.31 29.93 0.05
CA TRP A 351 11.30 30.15 1.10
C TRP A 351 10.94 31.63 1.35
N HIS A 352 11.93 32.52 1.36
CA HIS A 352 11.75 33.96 1.59
C HIS A 352 10.89 34.59 0.49
N ALA A 353 11.10 34.21 -0.77
CA ALA A 353 10.31 34.68 -1.89
C ALA A 353 8.87 34.15 -1.82
N VAL A 354 8.67 32.88 -1.43
CA VAL A 354 7.33 32.29 -1.25
C VAL A 354 6.56 33.00 -0.13
N VAL A 355 7.18 33.22 1.02
CA VAL A 355 6.54 33.92 2.15
C VAL A 355 6.26 35.38 1.79
N THR A 356 7.19 36.05 1.12
CA THR A 356 6.98 37.44 0.67
C THR A 356 5.82 37.52 -0.31
N LEU A 357 5.77 36.64 -1.31
CA LEU A 357 4.66 36.57 -2.27
C LEU A 357 3.32 36.31 -1.56
N TRP A 358 3.30 35.39 -0.59
CA TRP A 358 2.10 35.07 0.18
C TRP A 358 1.65 36.22 1.08
N LEU A 359 2.57 36.92 1.76
CA LEU A 359 2.24 38.11 2.56
C LEU A 359 1.66 39.24 1.68
N THR A 360 2.24 39.46 0.50
CA THR A 360 1.70 40.41 -0.47
C THR A 360 0.33 39.99 -0.99
N ALA A 361 0.13 38.70 -1.27
CA ALA A 361 -1.17 38.17 -1.68
C ALA A 361 -2.23 38.31 -0.58
N LEU A 362 -1.86 38.11 0.70
CA LEU A 362 -2.75 38.37 1.82
C LEU A 362 -3.15 39.84 1.93
N PHE A 363 -2.22 40.76 1.71
CA PHE A 363 -2.52 42.18 1.71
C PHE A 363 -3.48 42.57 0.59
N ILE A 364 -3.24 42.06 -0.63
CA ILE A 364 -4.14 42.27 -1.76
C ILE A 364 -5.52 41.65 -1.47
N CYS A 365 -5.57 40.46 -0.87
CA CYS A 365 -6.81 39.82 -0.46
C CYS A 365 -7.58 40.64 0.58
N TRP A 366 -6.90 41.18 1.59
CA TRP A 366 -7.50 42.07 2.58
C TRP A 366 -8.09 43.33 1.93
N LEU A 367 -7.38 43.91 0.96
CA LEU A 367 -7.79 45.12 0.25
C LEU A 367 -8.95 44.89 -0.73
N SER A 368 -8.93 43.78 -1.46
CA SER A 368 -9.88 43.49 -2.54
C SER A 368 -11.11 42.71 -2.05
N MET A 369 -10.92 41.70 -1.22
CA MET A 369 -11.89 40.64 -0.92
C MET A 369 -11.83 40.25 0.57
N PRO A 370 -12.24 41.14 1.50
CA PRO A 370 -12.10 40.89 2.94
C PRO A 370 -12.84 39.65 3.44
N TRP A 371 -13.93 39.23 2.76
CA TRP A 371 -14.64 37.98 3.10
C TRP A 371 -13.80 36.71 2.84
N LEU A 372 -12.79 36.77 1.98
CA LEU A 372 -11.97 35.61 1.57
C LEU A 372 -10.82 35.38 2.55
N LEU A 373 -10.46 36.40 3.31
CA LEU A 373 -9.38 36.38 4.30
C LEU A 373 -9.50 35.24 5.34
N PRO A 374 -10.66 34.99 5.98
CA PRO A 374 -10.80 33.85 6.91
C PRO A 374 -10.59 32.50 6.23
N PHE A 375 -10.97 32.35 4.96
CA PHE A 375 -10.70 31.14 4.18
C PHE A 375 -9.19 30.99 3.93
N VAL A 376 -8.52 32.02 3.41
CA VAL A 376 -7.06 31.96 3.10
C VAL A 376 -6.23 31.72 4.37
N LEU A 377 -6.59 32.35 5.48
CA LEU A 377 -5.91 32.12 6.76
C LEU A 377 -6.09 30.68 7.26
N ARG A 378 -7.33 30.17 7.26
CA ARG A 378 -7.62 28.80 7.69
C ARG A 378 -6.91 27.78 6.79
N ALA A 379 -6.96 27.99 5.48
CA ALA A 379 -6.27 27.15 4.50
C ALA A 379 -4.75 27.16 4.70
N SER A 380 -4.17 28.31 5.02
CA SER A 380 -2.73 28.43 5.29
C SER A 380 -2.32 27.72 6.58
N ILE A 381 -3.13 27.83 7.65
CA ILE A 381 -2.90 27.12 8.92
C ILE A 381 -2.94 25.60 8.68
N TYR A 382 -3.98 25.09 8.01
CA TYR A 382 -4.07 23.66 7.70
C TYR A 382 -2.93 23.21 6.78
N SER A 383 -2.50 24.03 5.82
CA SER A 383 -1.34 23.72 4.97
C SER A 383 -0.07 23.53 5.79
N VAL A 384 0.17 24.38 6.79
CA VAL A 384 1.32 24.22 7.72
C VAL A 384 1.19 22.95 8.55
N VAL A 385 0.00 22.64 9.08
CA VAL A 385 -0.24 21.40 9.84
C VAL A 385 0.01 20.17 8.98
N ILE A 386 -0.51 20.13 7.76
CA ILE A 386 -0.32 19.02 6.81
C ILE A 386 1.16 18.85 6.47
N LEU A 387 1.89 19.93 6.22
CA LEU A 387 3.33 19.88 5.96
C LEU A 387 4.13 19.38 7.18
N LEU A 388 3.77 19.79 8.40
CA LEU A 388 4.41 19.32 9.62
C LEU A 388 4.15 17.83 9.86
N VAL A 389 2.90 17.37 9.70
CA VAL A 389 2.52 15.96 9.87
C VAL A 389 3.14 15.09 8.79
N GLY A 390 3.04 15.50 7.52
CA GLY A 390 3.63 14.80 6.38
C GLY A 390 5.16 14.74 6.48
N GLY A 391 5.80 15.86 6.82
CA GLY A 391 7.25 15.93 7.06
C GLY A 391 7.68 15.05 8.24
N PHE A 392 6.93 15.04 9.34
CA PHE A 392 7.19 14.15 10.48
C PHE A 392 7.06 12.68 10.09
N ALA A 393 6.00 12.29 9.38
CA ALA A 393 5.79 10.92 8.92
C ALA A 393 6.93 10.45 7.98
N LEU A 394 7.32 11.29 7.02
CA LEU A 394 8.45 11.03 6.12
C LEU A 394 9.77 10.87 6.90
N SER A 395 10.02 11.74 7.88
CA SER A 395 11.23 11.67 8.72
C SER A 395 11.28 10.38 9.56
N ARG A 396 10.15 9.93 10.12
CA ARG A 396 10.05 8.68 10.89
C ARG A 396 10.26 7.45 10.02
N LEU A 397 9.74 7.47 8.80
CA LEU A 397 9.96 6.39 7.83
C LEU A 397 11.41 6.31 7.34
N ALA A 398 12.12 7.44 7.30
CA ALA A 398 13.56 7.47 7.01
C ALA A 398 14.40 6.89 8.17
N LEU A 399 13.98 7.13 9.42
CA LEU A 399 14.63 6.62 10.64
C LEU A 399 14.43 5.10 10.87
N LEU A 400 13.50 4.44 10.17
CA LEU A 400 13.35 2.99 10.19
C LEU A 400 14.48 2.31 9.38
N HIS A 401 15.73 2.49 9.80
CA HIS A 401 16.87 1.84 9.17
C HIS A 401 17.34 0.62 9.97
N ASN A 402 17.50 -0.50 9.24
CA ASN A 402 18.38 -1.64 9.55
C ASN A 402 18.41 -2.10 11.00
N ASP A 403 17.46 -2.98 11.31
CA ASP A 403 17.62 -4.19 12.13
C ASP A 403 16.29 -4.43 12.82
N VAL A 404 15.32 -4.94 12.06
CA VAL A 404 14.23 -5.67 12.73
C VAL A 404 14.94 -6.80 13.47
N PRO A 405 14.88 -6.87 14.80
CA PRO A 405 15.55 -7.92 15.56
C PRO A 405 14.84 -9.23 15.24
N VAL A 406 15.28 -9.91 14.19
CA VAL A 406 14.82 -11.25 13.86
C VAL A 406 15.40 -12.15 14.95
N ALA A 407 14.52 -12.68 15.80
CA ALA A 407 14.90 -13.57 16.89
C ALA A 407 15.82 -14.69 16.38
N ASP A 408 16.91 -14.97 17.11
CA ASP A 408 17.95 -15.92 16.67
C ASP A 408 17.45 -17.37 16.49
N ARG A 409 16.26 -17.69 17.02
CA ARG A 409 15.55 -18.96 16.72
C ARG A 409 15.03 -19.00 15.29
N LEU A 410 14.50 -17.89 14.78
CA LEU A 410 13.97 -17.76 13.41
C LEU A 410 15.10 -17.71 12.37
N LYS A 411 16.22 -17.06 12.69
CA LYS A 411 17.45 -17.07 11.85
C LYS A 411 18.01 -18.48 11.67
N ARG A 412 17.96 -19.33 12.71
CA ARG A 412 18.40 -20.73 12.65
C ARG A 412 17.44 -21.62 11.86
N ALA A 413 16.12 -21.39 11.98
CA ALA A 413 15.11 -22.15 11.24
C ALA A 413 15.11 -21.82 9.73
N ILE A 414 15.38 -20.56 9.35
CA ILE A 414 15.32 -20.09 7.96
C ILE A 414 16.49 -19.11 7.69
N PRO A 415 17.69 -19.58 7.32
CA PRO A 415 18.87 -18.71 7.14
C PRO A 415 18.69 -17.66 6.02
N LEU A 416 17.78 -17.90 5.08
CA LEU A 416 17.45 -16.97 3.99
C LEU A 416 16.59 -15.78 4.44
N LEU A 417 15.95 -15.82 5.62
CA LEU A 417 14.98 -14.81 6.08
C LEU A 417 15.54 -13.38 6.06
N ASN A 418 16.86 -13.21 6.24
CA ASN A 418 17.52 -11.92 6.21
C ASN A 418 17.59 -11.32 4.79
N ILE A 419 17.73 -12.15 3.76
CA ILE A 419 17.72 -11.75 2.33
C ILE A 419 16.32 -11.29 1.93
N TRP A 420 15.32 -12.06 2.36
CA TRP A 420 13.90 -11.80 2.17
C TRP A 420 13.42 -10.49 2.78
N LEU A 421 13.76 -10.28 4.05
CA LEU A 421 13.39 -9.07 4.78
C LEU A 421 13.95 -7.84 4.07
N ARG A 422 15.22 -7.87 3.65
CA ARG A 422 15.88 -6.73 3.00
C ARG A 422 15.35 -6.46 1.60
N ARG A 423 15.10 -7.50 0.79
CA ARG A 423 14.52 -7.35 -0.56
C ARG A 423 13.08 -6.84 -0.55
N LEU A 424 12.28 -7.15 0.47
CA LEU A 424 10.90 -6.68 0.58
C LEU A 424 10.78 -5.30 1.27
N ILE A 425 11.55 -5.07 2.34
CA ILE A 425 11.48 -3.82 3.14
C ILE A 425 11.88 -2.60 2.30
N ASN A 426 12.92 -2.72 1.47
CA ASN A 426 13.43 -1.58 0.70
C ASN A 426 12.43 -0.99 -0.32
N PRO A 427 11.83 -1.80 -1.22
CA PRO A 427 10.79 -1.29 -2.12
C PRO A 427 9.54 -0.86 -1.36
N LEU A 428 9.11 -1.62 -0.33
CA LEU A 428 7.95 -1.25 0.48
C LEU A 428 8.11 0.12 1.16
N ARG A 429 9.31 0.41 1.70
CA ARG A 429 9.63 1.73 2.28
C ARG A 429 9.62 2.84 1.24
N ARG A 430 10.07 2.55 0.00
CA ARG A 430 10.02 3.54 -1.10
C ARG A 430 8.57 3.83 -1.48
N ILE A 431 7.74 2.81 -1.62
CA ILE A 431 6.29 2.96 -1.91
C ILE A 431 5.62 3.72 -0.78
N LEU A 432 5.84 3.36 0.49
CA LEU A 432 5.22 4.01 1.64
C LEU A 432 5.60 5.49 1.75
N ARG A 433 6.88 5.85 1.48
CA ARG A 433 7.30 7.26 1.42
C ARG A 433 6.64 8.01 0.27
N LEU A 434 6.53 7.40 -0.91
CA LEU A 434 5.82 7.97 -2.04
C LEU A 434 4.33 8.20 -1.71
N THR A 435 3.67 7.22 -1.09
CA THR A 435 2.27 7.33 -0.67
C THR A 435 2.07 8.47 0.33
N VAL A 436 2.91 8.56 1.37
CA VAL A 436 2.81 9.67 2.35
C VAL A 436 3.03 11.02 1.67
N PHE A 437 3.98 11.11 0.73
CA PHE A 437 4.20 12.34 -0.04
C PHE A 437 2.98 12.71 -0.90
N VAL A 438 2.43 11.76 -1.67
CA VAL A 438 1.24 11.97 -2.50
C VAL A 438 0.05 12.39 -1.64
N VAL A 439 -0.19 11.74 -0.50
CA VAL A 439 -1.25 12.11 0.45
C VAL A 439 -1.05 13.52 1.00
N THR A 440 0.20 13.90 1.30
CA THR A 440 0.52 15.27 1.78
C THR A 440 0.21 16.31 0.70
N VAL A 441 0.56 16.03 -0.57
CA VAL A 441 0.27 16.92 -1.71
C VAL A 441 -1.23 17.02 -1.97
N LEU A 442 -1.95 15.89 -1.97
CA LEU A 442 -3.41 15.86 -2.14
C LEU A 442 -4.12 16.62 -1.01
N GLY A 443 -3.65 16.48 0.23
CA GLY A 443 -4.17 17.24 1.36
C GLY A 443 -3.98 18.75 1.19
N LEU A 444 -2.84 19.20 0.66
CA LEU A 444 -2.62 20.62 0.33
C LEU A 444 -3.59 21.11 -0.74
N LEU A 445 -3.78 20.35 -1.82
CA LEU A 445 -4.71 20.70 -2.90
C LEU A 445 -6.16 20.77 -2.39
N GLN A 446 -6.54 19.87 -1.48
CA GLN A 446 -7.87 19.85 -0.88
C GLN A 446 -8.11 21.06 0.01
N VAL A 447 -7.14 21.44 0.83
CA VAL A 447 -7.26 22.61 1.73
C VAL A 447 -7.45 23.91 0.96
N TRP A 448 -6.86 24.02 -0.23
CA TRP A 448 -7.03 25.16 -1.12
C TRP A 448 -8.27 25.05 -2.04
N ALA A 449 -9.11 24.03 -1.83
CA ALA A 449 -10.28 23.72 -2.67
C ALA A 449 -9.95 23.59 -4.17
N VAL A 450 -8.70 23.25 -4.52
CA VAL A 450 -8.28 22.99 -5.91
C VAL A 450 -8.79 21.63 -6.36
N VAL A 451 -8.81 20.65 -5.45
CA VAL A 451 -9.30 19.30 -5.68
C VAL A 451 -10.11 18.83 -4.48
N ASP A 452 -11.38 18.49 -4.68
CA ASP A 452 -12.18 17.86 -3.62
C ASP A 452 -11.95 16.34 -3.57
N VAL A 453 -10.87 15.96 -2.90
CA VAL A 453 -10.48 14.54 -2.75
C VAL A 453 -11.50 13.77 -1.92
N VAL A 454 -12.07 14.39 -0.88
CA VAL A 454 -13.04 13.72 0.00
C VAL A 454 -14.38 13.54 -0.71
N GLY A 455 -14.87 14.56 -1.42
CA GLY A 455 -16.06 14.43 -2.26
C GLY A 455 -15.87 13.39 -3.36
N TRP A 456 -14.73 13.41 -4.05
CA TRP A 456 -14.41 12.38 -5.06
C TRP A 456 -14.36 10.97 -4.46
N LEU A 457 -13.77 10.78 -3.28
CA LEU A 457 -13.68 9.48 -2.63
C LEU A 457 -15.05 8.93 -2.21
N GLN A 458 -16.05 9.79 -2.00
CA GLN A 458 -17.42 9.38 -1.70
C GLN A 458 -18.18 8.89 -2.95
N THR A 459 -17.74 9.29 -4.16
CA THR A 459 -18.31 8.79 -5.43
C THR A 459 -17.98 7.31 -5.66
N ASP A 460 -18.81 6.63 -6.46
CA ASP A 460 -18.58 5.22 -6.79
C ASP A 460 -17.27 5.00 -7.56
N ALA A 461 -16.89 5.95 -8.43
CA ALA A 461 -15.61 5.93 -9.13
C ALA A 461 -14.41 6.06 -8.17
N GLY A 462 -14.51 6.93 -7.16
CA GLY A 462 -13.48 7.09 -6.13
C GLY A 462 -13.32 5.84 -5.26
N LYS A 463 -14.44 5.22 -4.85
CA LYS A 463 -14.41 3.95 -4.11
C LYS A 463 -13.81 2.82 -4.94
N PHE A 464 -14.22 2.68 -6.20
CA PHE A 464 -13.71 1.66 -7.11
C PHE A 464 -12.20 1.79 -7.33
N THR A 465 -11.72 3.00 -7.63
CA THR A 465 -10.28 3.25 -7.87
C THR A 465 -9.44 3.02 -6.61
N LEU A 466 -9.92 3.42 -5.43
CA LEU A 466 -9.24 3.13 -4.17
C LEU A 466 -9.20 1.61 -3.90
N SER A 467 -10.34 0.91 -4.03
CA SER A 467 -10.39 -0.53 -3.80
C SER A 467 -9.57 -1.32 -4.81
N ALA A 468 -9.59 -0.92 -6.09
CA ALA A 468 -8.78 -1.52 -7.14
C ALA A 468 -7.29 -1.29 -6.86
N GLY A 469 -6.89 -0.08 -6.49
CA GLY A 469 -5.50 0.25 -6.15
C GLY A 469 -4.97 -0.57 -4.96
N ILE A 470 -5.76 -0.69 -3.88
CA ILE A 470 -5.41 -1.51 -2.71
C ILE A 470 -5.32 -2.98 -3.10
N SER A 471 -6.29 -3.49 -3.85
CA SER A 471 -6.33 -4.90 -4.27
C SER A 471 -5.15 -5.24 -5.19
N VAL A 472 -4.78 -4.35 -6.12
CA VAL A 472 -3.59 -4.50 -6.98
C VAL A 472 -2.32 -4.54 -6.14
N LEU A 473 -2.18 -3.67 -5.12
CA LEU A 473 -1.02 -3.70 -4.21
C LEU A 473 -0.94 -5.01 -3.41
N ILE A 474 -2.08 -5.53 -2.94
CA ILE A 474 -2.15 -6.82 -2.24
C ILE A 474 -1.76 -7.96 -3.18
N VAL A 475 -2.33 -8.00 -4.39
CA VAL A 475 -2.02 -9.01 -5.41
C VAL A 475 -0.52 -8.99 -5.74
N LEU A 476 0.06 -7.81 -6.00
CA LEU A 476 1.50 -7.67 -6.26
C LEU A 476 2.34 -8.12 -5.06
N GLY A 477 1.95 -7.76 -3.84
CA GLY A 477 2.65 -8.15 -2.61
C GLY A 477 2.62 -9.66 -2.37
N CYS A 478 1.45 -10.28 -2.45
CA CYS A 478 1.28 -11.73 -2.32
C CYS A 478 2.01 -12.48 -3.42
N SER A 479 1.91 -12.01 -4.67
CA SER A 479 2.57 -12.65 -5.80
C SER A 479 4.09 -12.55 -5.72
N ALA A 480 4.63 -11.40 -5.31
CA ALA A 480 6.05 -11.25 -5.06
C ALA A 480 6.52 -12.17 -3.92
N ALA A 481 5.74 -12.29 -2.85
CA ALA A 481 6.06 -13.20 -1.74
C ALA A 481 6.09 -14.67 -2.20
N ILE A 482 5.07 -15.14 -2.91
CA ILE A 482 4.99 -16.50 -3.45
C ILE A 482 6.12 -16.75 -4.46
N TYR A 483 6.36 -15.80 -5.38
CA TYR A 483 7.41 -15.92 -6.38
C TYR A 483 8.78 -16.10 -5.74
N LEU A 484 9.08 -15.23 -4.77
CA LEU A 484 10.32 -15.32 -4.04
C LEU A 484 10.40 -16.65 -3.23
N LEU A 485 9.28 -17.20 -2.76
CA LEU A 485 9.25 -18.40 -1.88
C LEU A 485 9.70 -19.60 -2.69
N VAL A 486 9.11 -19.74 -3.86
CA VAL A 486 9.42 -20.79 -4.82
C VAL A 486 10.84 -20.63 -5.36
N ILE A 487 11.26 -19.43 -5.80
CA ILE A 487 12.63 -19.26 -6.33
C ILE A 487 13.69 -19.53 -5.27
N SER A 488 13.46 -19.11 -4.02
CA SER A 488 14.40 -19.35 -2.93
C SER A 488 14.49 -20.84 -2.58
N TRP A 489 13.37 -21.56 -2.65
CA TRP A 489 13.35 -23.01 -2.48
C TRP A 489 14.12 -23.72 -3.60
N ILE A 490 13.90 -23.32 -4.85
CA ILE A 490 14.62 -23.85 -6.02
C ILE A 490 16.12 -23.57 -5.91
N GLU A 491 16.50 -22.33 -5.60
CA GLU A 491 17.90 -21.91 -5.49
C GLU A 491 18.62 -22.60 -4.33
N LYS A 492 17.96 -22.76 -3.18
CA LYS A 492 18.48 -23.57 -2.08
C LYS A 492 18.73 -25.02 -2.52
N ARG A 493 17.79 -25.63 -3.24
CA ARG A 493 17.94 -27.01 -3.73
C ARG A 493 19.08 -27.12 -4.76
N LEU A 494 19.26 -26.11 -5.61
CA LEU A 494 20.36 -26.05 -6.58
C LEU A 494 21.74 -25.91 -5.90
N LEU A 495 21.84 -25.10 -4.85
CA LEU A 495 23.08 -24.85 -4.11
C LEU A 495 23.49 -26.04 -3.21
N GLN A 496 22.53 -26.65 -2.51
CA GLN A 496 22.80 -27.84 -1.68
C GLN A 496 23.27 -29.04 -2.50
N GLY A 497 23.00 -29.03 -3.80
CA GLY A 497 23.44 -30.07 -4.71
C GLY A 497 24.91 -30.08 -5.08
N GLU A 498 25.61 -28.96 -4.92
CA GLU A 498 27.05 -28.92 -5.15
C GLU A 498 27.82 -29.69 -4.06
N GLU A 499 27.28 -29.76 -2.83
CA GLU A 499 27.89 -30.53 -1.73
C GLU A 499 27.50 -32.02 -1.72
N HIS A 500 26.30 -32.38 -2.20
CA HIS A 500 25.77 -33.77 -2.13
C HIS A 500 25.65 -34.47 -3.50
N GLY A 501 26.19 -33.89 -4.58
CA GLY A 501 26.24 -34.54 -5.89
C GLY A 501 24.90 -34.61 -6.62
N ILE A 502 24.21 -33.47 -6.80
CA ILE A 502 23.03 -33.39 -7.67
C ILE A 502 23.43 -33.68 -9.12
N SER A 503 22.70 -34.59 -9.77
CA SER A 503 22.95 -34.95 -11.17
C SER A 503 22.72 -33.75 -12.09
N SER A 504 23.52 -33.60 -13.15
CA SER A 504 23.31 -32.59 -14.20
C SER A 504 21.88 -32.58 -14.75
N ARG A 505 21.18 -33.72 -14.70
CA ARG A 505 19.76 -33.83 -15.07
C ARG A 505 18.83 -33.07 -14.12
N GLU A 506 19.02 -33.18 -12.81
CA GLU A 506 18.20 -32.49 -11.81
C GLU A 506 18.36 -30.97 -11.91
N ARG A 507 19.57 -30.48 -12.16
CA ARG A 507 19.83 -29.04 -12.37
C ARG A 507 19.03 -28.48 -13.56
N THR A 508 19.03 -29.22 -14.66
CA THR A 508 18.27 -28.84 -15.86
C THR A 508 16.77 -28.88 -15.61
N LEU A 509 16.25 -29.91 -14.91
CA LEU A 509 14.83 -30.00 -14.54
C LEU A 509 14.38 -28.86 -13.62
N LEU A 510 15.19 -28.51 -12.60
CA LEU A 510 14.92 -27.39 -11.70
C LEU A 510 14.90 -26.04 -12.44
N SER A 511 15.79 -25.86 -13.41
CA SER A 511 15.81 -24.67 -14.27
C SER A 511 14.57 -24.56 -15.15
N LEU A 512 14.13 -25.68 -15.75
CA LEU A 512 12.89 -25.74 -16.54
C LEU A 512 11.66 -25.42 -15.67
N PHE A 513 11.59 -26.01 -14.47
CA PHE A 513 10.52 -25.73 -13.52
C PHE A 513 10.48 -24.26 -13.10
N ARG A 514 11.65 -23.65 -12.82
CA ARG A 514 11.75 -22.21 -12.52
C ARG A 514 11.16 -21.36 -13.62
N ASN A 515 11.51 -21.64 -14.88
CA ASN A 515 11.02 -20.86 -16.01
C ASN A 515 9.51 -21.05 -16.21
N ALA A 516 9.03 -22.30 -16.15
CA ALA A 516 7.59 -22.61 -16.26
C ALA A 516 6.77 -21.93 -15.15
N PHE A 517 7.25 -21.99 -13.90
CA PHE A 517 6.62 -21.33 -12.77
C PHE A 517 6.63 -19.80 -12.93
N SER A 518 7.74 -19.21 -13.39
CA SER A 518 7.84 -17.76 -13.62
C SER A 518 6.85 -17.27 -14.68
N ILE A 519 6.72 -17.99 -15.79
CA ILE A 519 5.77 -17.67 -16.86
C ILE A 519 4.32 -17.81 -16.35
N THR A 520 4.01 -18.93 -15.69
CA THR A 520 2.66 -19.19 -15.13
C THR A 520 2.27 -18.11 -14.12
N MET A 521 3.19 -17.75 -13.23
CA MET A 521 2.99 -16.70 -12.24
C MET A 521 2.76 -15.35 -12.90
N ALA A 522 3.57 -14.98 -13.91
CA ALA A 522 3.39 -13.74 -14.65
C ALA A 522 2.00 -13.64 -15.28
N VAL A 523 1.51 -14.72 -15.91
CA VAL A 523 0.15 -14.77 -16.49
C VAL A 523 -0.91 -14.56 -15.41
N ILE A 524 -0.82 -15.26 -14.27
CA ILE A 524 -1.78 -15.12 -13.17
C ILE A 524 -1.79 -13.69 -12.62
N VAL A 525 -0.61 -13.08 -12.40
CA VAL A 525 -0.50 -11.71 -11.90
C VAL A 525 -1.12 -10.72 -12.87
N VAL A 526 -0.84 -10.85 -14.16
CA VAL A 526 -1.40 -9.96 -15.20
C VAL A 526 -2.93 -10.07 -15.24
N LEU A 527 -3.47 -11.30 -15.25
CA LEU A 527 -4.92 -11.52 -15.22
C LEU A 527 -5.56 -10.96 -13.95
N ALA A 528 -4.94 -11.18 -12.78
CA ALA A 528 -5.45 -10.65 -11.52
C ALA A 528 -5.48 -9.12 -11.51
N ILE A 529 -4.43 -8.45 -12.03
CA ILE A 529 -4.41 -6.99 -12.13
C ILE A 529 -5.50 -6.48 -13.08
N LEU A 530 -5.65 -7.10 -14.26
CA LEU A 530 -6.69 -6.72 -15.23
C LEU A 530 -8.09 -6.87 -14.63
N SER A 531 -8.36 -7.95 -13.90
CA SER A 531 -9.64 -8.16 -13.21
C SER A 531 -9.93 -7.07 -12.18
N GLN A 532 -8.92 -6.65 -11.41
CA GLN A 532 -9.07 -5.55 -10.43
C GLN A 532 -9.28 -4.18 -11.09
N LEU A 533 -8.80 -4.00 -12.32
CA LEU A 533 -9.06 -2.79 -13.11
C LEU A 533 -10.44 -2.81 -13.79
N GLY A 534 -11.25 -3.84 -13.57
CA GLY A 534 -12.59 -3.97 -14.16
C GLY A 534 -12.57 -4.50 -15.60
N VAL A 535 -11.43 -4.97 -16.10
CA VAL A 535 -11.35 -5.61 -17.42
C VAL A 535 -11.94 -7.01 -17.32
N ASN A 536 -12.84 -7.36 -18.24
CA ASN A 536 -13.39 -8.71 -18.31
C ASN A 536 -12.29 -9.70 -18.72
N THR A 537 -11.81 -10.50 -17.76
CA THR A 537 -10.77 -11.50 -17.99
C THR A 537 -11.30 -12.83 -18.55
N ALA A 538 -12.62 -13.00 -18.72
CA ALA A 538 -13.20 -14.26 -19.20
C ALA A 538 -12.65 -14.69 -20.58
N PRO A 539 -12.51 -13.81 -21.60
CA PRO A 539 -11.93 -14.20 -22.89
C PRO A 539 -10.45 -14.60 -22.77
N LEU A 540 -9.68 -13.89 -21.95
CA LEU A 540 -8.26 -14.19 -21.70
C LEU A 540 -8.12 -15.53 -20.96
N LEU A 541 -8.98 -15.78 -19.98
CA LEU A 541 -9.04 -17.04 -19.24
C LEU A 541 -9.46 -18.21 -20.15
N ALA A 542 -10.41 -17.98 -21.06
CA ALA A 542 -10.82 -18.96 -22.06
C ALA A 542 -9.66 -19.30 -23.02
N GLY A 543 -8.94 -18.29 -23.52
CA GLY A 543 -7.75 -18.49 -24.36
C GLY A 543 -6.63 -19.24 -23.63
N ALA A 544 -6.34 -18.86 -22.38
CA ALA A 544 -5.40 -19.58 -21.51
C ALA A 544 -5.87 -21.02 -21.25
N GLY A 545 -7.18 -21.25 -21.12
CA GLY A 545 -7.79 -22.57 -20.96
C GLY A 545 -7.57 -23.49 -22.16
N VAL A 546 -7.73 -22.99 -23.38
CA VAL A 546 -7.43 -23.75 -24.62
C VAL A 546 -5.95 -24.15 -24.67
N PHE A 547 -5.06 -23.21 -24.32
CA PHE A 547 -3.62 -23.51 -24.23
C PHE A 547 -3.32 -24.56 -23.15
N GLY A 548 -3.99 -24.46 -22.00
CA GLY A 548 -3.92 -25.46 -20.92
C GLY A 548 -4.41 -26.84 -21.35
N LEU A 549 -5.49 -26.92 -22.13
CA LEU A 549 -5.99 -28.18 -22.72
C LEU A 549 -4.95 -28.81 -23.65
N ALA A 550 -4.31 -28.03 -24.52
CA ALA A 550 -3.26 -28.53 -25.41
C ALA A 550 -2.07 -29.12 -24.62
N ILE A 551 -1.62 -28.43 -23.56
CA ILE A 551 -0.57 -28.94 -22.67
C ILE A 551 -1.04 -30.20 -21.90
N GLY A 552 -2.31 -30.21 -21.47
CA GLY A 552 -2.93 -31.34 -20.79
C GLY A 552 -2.95 -32.60 -21.66
N PHE A 553 -3.39 -32.50 -22.90
CA PHE A 553 -3.35 -33.62 -23.84
C PHE A 553 -1.92 -34.06 -24.17
N GLY A 554 -0.98 -33.13 -24.31
CA GLY A 554 0.43 -33.47 -24.53
C GLY A 554 1.10 -34.19 -23.35
N SER A 555 0.61 -33.97 -22.12
CA SER A 555 1.18 -34.55 -20.90
C SER A 555 0.39 -35.74 -20.33
N GLN A 556 -0.73 -36.12 -20.95
CA GLN A 556 -1.61 -37.18 -20.46
C GLN A 556 -0.87 -38.51 -20.20
N LYS A 557 0.00 -38.92 -21.14
CA LYS A 557 0.79 -40.17 -21.01
C LYS A 557 1.78 -40.14 -19.85
N LEU A 558 2.39 -38.99 -19.59
CA LEU A 558 3.29 -38.82 -18.45
C LEU A 558 2.53 -39.02 -17.13
N VAL A 559 1.33 -38.44 -17.02
CA VAL A 559 0.51 -38.61 -15.81
C VAL A 559 0.06 -40.06 -15.65
N GLN A 560 -0.35 -40.71 -16.75
CA GLN A 560 -0.69 -42.14 -16.76
C GLN A 560 0.48 -43.01 -16.28
N ASP A 561 1.70 -42.74 -16.77
CA ASP A 561 2.91 -43.46 -16.34
C ASP A 561 3.13 -43.35 -14.81
N ILE A 562 3.01 -42.15 -14.25
CA ILE A 562 3.26 -41.91 -12.81
C ILE A 562 2.21 -42.62 -11.95
N ILE A 563 0.93 -42.53 -12.35
CA ILE A 563 -0.16 -43.18 -11.61
C ILE A 563 -0.02 -44.70 -11.67
N ASN A 564 0.21 -45.26 -12.86
CA ASN A 564 0.43 -46.69 -13.03
C ASN A 564 1.65 -47.17 -12.22
N GLY A 565 2.77 -46.43 -12.27
CA GLY A 565 3.96 -46.74 -11.49
C GLY A 565 3.71 -46.70 -9.97
N MET A 566 2.93 -45.72 -9.49
CA MET A 566 2.52 -45.66 -8.08
C MET A 566 1.71 -46.89 -7.68
N PHE A 567 0.73 -47.32 -8.49
CA PHE A 567 -0.05 -48.53 -8.20
C PHE A 567 0.79 -49.80 -8.20
N ILE A 568 1.70 -49.93 -9.18
CA ILE A 568 2.65 -51.05 -9.24
C ILE A 568 3.47 -51.15 -7.94
N GLN A 569 3.98 -50.03 -7.42
CA GLN A 569 4.69 -50.03 -6.14
C GLN A 569 3.79 -50.23 -4.93
N PHE A 570 2.60 -49.64 -4.93
CA PHE A 570 1.66 -49.77 -3.82
C PHE A 570 1.16 -51.21 -3.65
N GLU A 571 0.90 -51.91 -4.76
CA GLU A 571 0.50 -53.32 -4.78
C GLU A 571 1.68 -54.29 -4.66
N ASN A 572 2.89 -53.75 -4.62
CA ASN A 572 4.14 -54.49 -4.61
C ASN A 572 4.17 -55.55 -5.72
N ALA A 573 3.75 -55.16 -6.94
CA ALA A 573 3.56 -56.06 -8.06
C ALA A 573 4.90 -56.58 -8.63
N MET A 574 5.93 -55.73 -8.58
CA MET A 574 7.30 -56.02 -9.01
C MET A 574 8.29 -55.18 -8.22
N ASN A 575 9.47 -55.74 -7.93
CA ASN A 575 10.59 -55.04 -7.32
C ASN A 575 11.86 -55.15 -8.16
N GLU A 576 12.85 -54.33 -7.85
CA GLU A 576 14.20 -54.48 -8.38
C GLU A 576 14.74 -55.88 -8.00
N GLY A 577 15.24 -56.62 -8.98
CA GLY A 577 15.70 -58.01 -8.84
C GLY A 577 14.66 -59.08 -9.18
N ASP A 578 13.37 -58.75 -9.27
CA ASP A 578 12.36 -59.73 -9.66
C ASP A 578 12.47 -60.11 -11.15
N VAL A 579 12.20 -61.38 -11.48
CA VAL A 579 12.03 -61.81 -12.87
C VAL A 579 10.56 -61.66 -13.24
N VAL A 580 10.29 -60.81 -14.21
CA VAL A 580 8.95 -60.41 -14.60
C VAL A 580 8.78 -60.46 -16.11
N GLU A 581 7.53 -60.49 -16.54
CA GLU A 581 7.12 -60.23 -17.91
C GLU A 581 6.19 -59.02 -17.93
N ALA A 582 6.59 -57.97 -18.64
CA ALA A 582 5.83 -56.74 -18.78
C ALA A 582 5.89 -56.26 -20.24
N ALA A 583 4.75 -55.82 -20.78
CA ALA A 583 4.61 -55.40 -22.18
C ALA A 583 5.16 -56.43 -23.21
N GLY A 584 5.02 -57.73 -22.91
CA GLY A 584 5.50 -58.83 -23.76
C GLY A 584 7.01 -59.09 -23.68
N ILE A 585 7.72 -58.45 -22.76
CA ILE A 585 9.17 -58.62 -22.56
C ILE A 585 9.40 -59.30 -21.21
N GLN A 586 10.06 -60.45 -21.24
CA GLN A 586 10.45 -61.20 -20.04
C GLN A 586 11.93 -60.92 -19.68
N GLY A 587 12.20 -60.70 -18.40
CA GLY A 587 13.56 -60.47 -17.91
C GLY A 587 13.62 -60.05 -16.45
N THR A 588 14.82 -59.69 -15.99
CA THR A 588 15.03 -59.23 -14.61
C THR A 588 14.86 -57.72 -14.52
N VAL A 589 14.13 -57.24 -13.52
CA VAL A 589 13.98 -55.81 -13.24
C VAL A 589 15.29 -55.26 -12.69
N GLU A 590 15.95 -54.36 -13.42
CA GLU A 590 17.18 -53.73 -12.95
C GLU A 590 16.93 -52.44 -12.18
N LYS A 591 15.94 -51.66 -12.61
CA LYS A 591 15.67 -50.36 -12.01
C LYS A 591 14.22 -49.94 -12.20
N LEU A 592 13.62 -49.40 -11.15
CA LEU A 592 12.33 -48.73 -11.21
C LEU A 592 12.53 -47.21 -11.15
N THR A 593 11.92 -46.50 -12.08
CA THR A 593 11.86 -45.03 -12.07
C THR A 593 10.43 -44.59 -11.82
N ILE A 594 10.19 -43.28 -11.66
CA ILE A 594 8.84 -42.76 -11.40
C ILE A 594 7.88 -43.04 -12.59
N ARG A 595 8.39 -43.19 -13.83
CA ARG A 595 7.55 -43.32 -15.05
C ARG A 595 7.75 -44.62 -15.84
N SER A 596 8.77 -45.38 -15.52
CA SER A 596 9.21 -46.51 -16.35
C SER A 596 9.95 -47.56 -15.54
N VAL A 597 9.90 -48.79 -16.03
CA VAL A 597 10.71 -49.90 -15.55
C VAL A 597 11.81 -50.22 -16.55
N ALA A 598 12.98 -50.54 -16.03
CA ALA A 598 14.09 -51.10 -16.79
C ALA A 598 14.16 -52.61 -16.58
N ILE A 599 13.99 -53.38 -17.65
CA ILE A 599 14.06 -54.85 -17.64
C ILE A 599 15.23 -55.29 -18.50
N ARG A 600 16.08 -56.19 -17.99
CA ARG A 600 17.13 -56.84 -18.77
C ARG A 600 16.70 -58.24 -19.17
N SER A 601 16.59 -58.48 -20.48
CA SER A 601 16.30 -59.82 -21.03
C SER A 601 17.45 -60.79 -20.73
N VAL A 602 17.16 -62.09 -20.82
CA VAL A 602 18.16 -63.17 -20.76
C VAL A 602 19.24 -63.00 -21.83
N ASP A 603 18.89 -62.39 -22.98
CA ASP A 603 19.83 -62.04 -24.06
C ASP A 603 20.74 -60.85 -23.73
N GLY A 604 20.58 -60.23 -22.55
CA GLY A 604 21.35 -59.07 -22.11
C GLY A 604 20.83 -57.71 -22.59
N ILE A 605 19.74 -57.66 -23.35
CA ILE A 605 19.15 -56.41 -23.88
C ILE A 605 18.47 -55.62 -22.76
N TYR A 606 18.77 -54.31 -22.67
CA TYR A 606 18.16 -53.38 -21.71
C TYR A 606 16.92 -52.70 -22.31
N HIS A 607 15.75 -53.04 -21.78
CA HIS A 607 14.47 -52.49 -22.20
C HIS A 607 13.97 -51.45 -21.20
N LEU A 608 13.69 -50.24 -21.67
CA LEU A 608 13.06 -49.19 -20.88
C LEU A 608 11.58 -49.08 -21.27
N ILE A 609 10.70 -49.54 -20.40
CA ILE A 609 9.27 -49.65 -20.68
C ILE A 609 8.51 -48.63 -19.83
N PRO A 610 7.77 -47.69 -20.44
CA PRO A 610 6.90 -46.77 -19.70
C PRO A 610 5.72 -47.53 -19.10
N PHE A 611 5.29 -47.14 -17.89
CA PHE A 611 4.22 -47.85 -17.19
C PHE A 611 2.84 -47.74 -17.87
N SER A 612 2.62 -46.74 -18.72
CA SER A 612 1.42 -46.61 -19.55
C SER A 612 1.34 -47.63 -20.69
N SER A 613 2.40 -48.39 -20.94
CA SER A 613 2.43 -49.53 -21.88
C SER A 613 2.36 -50.89 -21.18
N VAL A 614 2.30 -50.90 -19.84
CA VAL A 614 2.25 -52.12 -19.05
C VAL A 614 0.80 -52.38 -18.64
N ASP A 615 0.09 -53.16 -19.46
CA ASP A 615 -1.30 -53.54 -19.17
C ASP A 615 -1.39 -54.71 -18.16
N ARG A 616 -0.37 -55.58 -18.15
CA ARG A 616 -0.29 -56.76 -17.29
C ARG A 616 1.15 -57.00 -16.86
N VAL A 617 1.34 -57.38 -15.59
CA VAL A 617 2.62 -57.79 -15.02
C VAL A 617 2.54 -59.27 -14.62
N SER A 618 3.35 -60.13 -15.24
CA SER A 618 3.60 -61.48 -14.70
C SER A 618 4.83 -61.40 -13.81
N ASN A 619 4.73 -61.76 -12.53
CA ASN A 619 5.91 -61.92 -11.67
C ASN A 619 6.19 -63.42 -11.48
N HIS A 620 7.35 -63.88 -11.95
CA HIS A 620 7.73 -65.30 -11.91
C HIS A 620 8.34 -65.73 -10.56
N ASN A 621 8.66 -64.78 -9.69
CA ASN A 621 9.37 -65.00 -8.42
C ASN A 621 8.53 -64.59 -7.20
N ARG A 622 7.21 -64.40 -7.34
CA ARG A 622 6.37 -63.96 -6.22
C ARG A 622 5.90 -65.15 -5.37
N ILE A 623 6.29 -65.16 -4.09
CA ILE A 623 5.93 -66.14 -3.04
C ILE A 623 6.52 -67.54 -3.26
N PHE A 624 6.24 -68.16 -4.41
CA PHE A 624 6.79 -69.45 -4.80
C PHE A 624 6.85 -69.52 -6.32
N SER A 625 7.70 -70.41 -6.82
CA SER A 625 7.76 -70.70 -8.25
C SER A 625 7.46 -72.17 -8.50
N MET A 626 7.08 -72.49 -9.73
CA MET A 626 6.72 -73.84 -10.14
C MET A 626 7.53 -74.21 -11.37
N HIS A 627 8.25 -75.31 -11.29
CA HIS A 627 8.79 -75.97 -12.47
C HIS A 627 7.76 -76.99 -12.98
N ALA A 628 7.25 -76.79 -14.19
CA ALA A 628 6.39 -77.77 -14.85
C ALA A 628 7.24 -78.66 -15.76
N ALA A 629 7.61 -79.83 -15.25
CA ALA A 629 8.35 -80.82 -16.02
C ALA A 629 7.39 -81.59 -16.92
N VAL A 630 7.64 -81.57 -18.23
CA VAL A 630 6.85 -82.31 -19.23
C VAL A 630 7.75 -83.35 -19.86
N VAL A 631 7.51 -84.61 -19.51
CA VAL A 631 8.23 -85.77 -20.04
C VAL A 631 7.41 -86.35 -21.19
N ARG A 632 8.06 -86.59 -22.32
CA ARG A 632 7.42 -87.08 -23.55
C ARG A 632 7.90 -88.49 -23.86
N VAL A 633 7.00 -89.46 -23.79
CA VAL A 633 7.30 -90.89 -24.01
C VAL A 633 6.52 -91.44 -25.20
N GLY A 634 7.06 -92.48 -25.83
CA GLY A 634 6.41 -93.14 -26.97
C GLY A 634 5.13 -93.89 -26.54
N HIS A 635 4.24 -94.19 -27.49
CA HIS A 635 2.98 -94.88 -27.20
C HIS A 635 3.13 -96.32 -26.68
N ARG A 636 4.32 -96.91 -26.87
CA ARG A 636 4.69 -98.23 -26.36
C ARG A 636 5.20 -98.19 -24.92
N ALA A 637 5.58 -97.01 -24.42
CA ALA A 637 6.08 -96.86 -23.07
C ALA A 637 4.94 -97.02 -22.05
N SER A 638 5.23 -97.73 -20.97
CA SER A 638 4.30 -97.91 -19.87
C SER A 638 4.11 -96.59 -19.11
N ILE A 639 2.86 -96.13 -19.00
CA ILE A 639 2.51 -94.91 -18.26
C ILE A 639 2.79 -95.06 -16.75
N PRO A 640 2.40 -96.18 -16.09
CA PRO A 640 2.74 -96.40 -14.68
C PRO A 640 4.24 -96.37 -14.42
N ASP A 641 5.04 -97.02 -15.28
CA ASP A 641 6.50 -97.12 -15.08
C ASP A 641 7.16 -95.77 -15.32
N THR A 642 6.72 -95.00 -16.32
CA THR A 642 7.18 -93.63 -16.52
C THR A 642 6.86 -92.73 -15.31
N LYS A 643 5.67 -92.87 -14.72
CA LYS A 643 5.31 -92.11 -13.51
C LYS A 643 6.20 -92.51 -12.32
N ALA A 644 6.47 -93.81 -12.14
CA ALA A 644 7.35 -94.31 -11.10
C ALA A 644 8.79 -93.79 -11.29
N ALA A 645 9.31 -93.84 -12.51
CA ALA A 645 10.62 -93.27 -12.87
C ALA A 645 10.71 -91.76 -12.58
N MET A 646 9.63 -91.01 -12.83
CA MET A 646 9.58 -89.58 -12.48
C MET A 646 9.58 -89.35 -10.95
N PHE A 647 8.92 -90.20 -10.16
CA PHE A 647 9.02 -90.13 -8.69
C PHE A 647 10.42 -90.49 -8.21
N GLU A 648 11.04 -91.52 -8.77
CA GLU A 648 12.41 -91.89 -8.44
C GLU A 648 13.41 -90.78 -8.80
N ALA A 649 13.24 -90.14 -9.97
CA ALA A 649 14.05 -89.00 -10.36
C ALA A 649 13.91 -87.82 -9.37
N PHE A 650 12.72 -87.62 -8.81
CA PHE A 650 12.51 -86.62 -7.77
C PHE A 650 13.18 -87.02 -6.44
N ASP A 651 13.12 -88.29 -6.06
CA ASP A 651 13.80 -88.78 -4.85
C ASP A 651 15.33 -88.65 -4.97
N ARG A 652 15.89 -88.92 -6.15
CA ARG A 652 17.31 -88.68 -6.46
C ARG A 652 17.64 -87.18 -6.42
N LEU A 653 16.76 -86.32 -6.94
CA LEU A 653 16.93 -84.86 -6.85
C LEU A 653 16.95 -84.39 -5.39
N MET A 654 16.14 -84.96 -4.51
CA MET A 654 16.11 -84.66 -3.07
C MET A 654 17.37 -85.10 -2.32
N GLN A 655 18.24 -85.91 -2.92
CA GLN A 655 19.56 -86.28 -2.37
C GLN A 655 20.68 -85.33 -2.81
N THR A 656 20.41 -84.41 -3.74
CA THR A 656 21.37 -83.40 -4.21
C THR A 656 21.35 -82.14 -3.34
N GLU A 657 22.28 -81.22 -3.60
CA GLU A 657 22.33 -79.91 -2.95
C GLU A 657 21.06 -79.05 -3.17
N HIS A 658 20.24 -79.37 -4.18
CA HIS A 658 19.03 -78.60 -4.53
C HIS A 658 17.82 -78.87 -3.63
N ALA A 659 17.87 -79.87 -2.74
CA ALA A 659 16.76 -80.26 -1.88
C ALA A 659 16.25 -79.10 -1.00
N GLY A 660 17.15 -78.23 -0.53
CA GLY A 660 16.81 -77.08 0.31
C GLY A 660 15.96 -76.01 -0.39
N ALA A 661 15.91 -76.02 -1.73
CA ALA A 661 15.16 -75.05 -2.52
C ALA A 661 13.80 -75.58 -3.03
N ILE A 662 13.45 -76.84 -2.72
CA ILE A 662 12.19 -77.48 -3.09
C ILE A 662 11.20 -77.39 -1.93
N ILE A 663 9.94 -77.05 -2.21
CA ILE A 663 8.88 -76.90 -1.21
C ILE A 663 7.83 -78.01 -1.40
N GLY A 664 7.87 -79.03 -0.56
CA GLY A 664 6.90 -80.14 -0.58
C GLY A 664 7.31 -81.27 -1.53
N THR A 665 6.33 -82.06 -1.96
CA THR A 665 6.53 -83.27 -2.78
C THR A 665 6.24 -83.02 -4.26
N LEU A 666 6.65 -83.96 -5.12
CA LEU A 666 6.30 -83.96 -6.54
C LEU A 666 4.77 -84.03 -6.74
N ASP A 667 4.22 -83.06 -7.47
CA ASP A 667 2.81 -83.04 -7.88
C ASP A 667 2.65 -83.69 -9.26
N MET A 668 2.26 -84.96 -9.27
CA MET A 668 2.08 -85.76 -10.48
C MET A 668 0.70 -85.53 -11.10
N GLN A 669 0.63 -84.70 -12.13
CA GLN A 669 -0.64 -84.42 -12.83
C GLN A 669 -1.04 -85.55 -13.79
N GLY A 670 -0.07 -86.36 -14.23
CA GLY A 670 -0.29 -87.47 -15.15
C GLY A 670 -0.25 -87.06 -16.63
N VAL A 671 -1.00 -87.77 -17.47
CA VAL A 671 -1.01 -87.55 -18.93
C VAL A 671 -1.80 -86.28 -19.23
N ILE A 672 -1.14 -85.30 -19.85
CA ILE A 672 -1.73 -84.00 -20.21
C ILE A 672 -2.05 -83.85 -21.69
N ASP A 673 -1.38 -84.63 -22.54
CA ASP A 673 -1.56 -84.62 -23.98
C ASP A 673 -1.27 -86.02 -24.55
N LEU A 674 -2.08 -86.42 -25.52
CA LEU A 674 -2.10 -87.73 -26.17
C LEU A 674 -2.06 -87.51 -27.68
N SER A 675 -0.85 -87.27 -28.19
CA SER A 675 -0.56 -87.05 -29.60
C SER A 675 -0.36 -88.39 -30.34
N PRO A 676 -0.53 -88.45 -31.68
CA PRO A 676 -0.47 -89.70 -32.46
C PRO A 676 0.81 -90.53 -32.27
N ALA A 677 1.94 -89.90 -31.93
CA ALA A 677 3.22 -90.56 -31.69
C ALA A 677 3.78 -90.37 -30.26
N ILE A 678 3.22 -89.42 -29.48
CA ILE A 678 3.83 -88.94 -28.24
C ILE A 678 2.78 -88.87 -27.14
N ILE A 679 3.09 -89.42 -25.98
CA ILE A 679 2.34 -89.22 -24.74
C ILE A 679 3.11 -88.24 -23.87
N SER A 680 2.49 -87.12 -23.51
CA SER A 680 3.10 -86.12 -22.63
C SER A 680 2.60 -86.30 -21.20
N ILE A 681 3.51 -86.60 -20.28
CA ILE A 681 3.25 -86.71 -18.85
C ILE A 681 3.82 -85.48 -18.16
N ARG A 682 3.02 -84.82 -17.31
CA ARG A 682 3.44 -83.63 -16.58
C ARG A 682 3.51 -83.89 -15.09
N ALA A 683 4.59 -83.43 -14.48
CA ALA A 683 4.69 -83.24 -13.04
C ALA A 683 5.06 -81.78 -12.73
N ARG A 684 4.72 -81.31 -11.53
CA ARG A 684 5.09 -79.99 -11.05
C ARG A 684 5.93 -80.10 -9.80
N ILE A 685 6.99 -79.30 -9.74
CA ILE A 685 7.85 -79.14 -8.57
C ILE A 685 7.70 -77.72 -8.09
N LYS A 686 7.26 -77.55 -6.85
CA LYS A 686 7.19 -76.23 -6.20
C LYS A 686 8.56 -75.88 -5.63
N THR A 687 9.04 -74.69 -5.91
CA THR A 687 10.39 -74.24 -5.53
C THR A 687 10.34 -72.89 -4.83
N LEU A 688 11.45 -72.55 -4.17
CA LEU A 688 11.71 -71.16 -3.79
C LEU A 688 11.71 -70.26 -5.05
N PRO A 689 11.33 -68.99 -4.90
CA PRO A 689 11.40 -68.00 -5.97
C PRO A 689 12.74 -67.94 -6.71
N GLY A 690 12.71 -68.00 -8.04
CA GLY A 690 13.90 -67.88 -8.90
C GLY A 690 14.64 -69.21 -9.14
N GLU A 691 14.42 -70.21 -8.30
CA GLU A 691 15.11 -71.51 -8.38
C GLU A 691 14.48 -72.47 -9.40
N GLN A 692 13.28 -72.18 -9.92
CA GLN A 692 12.52 -73.06 -10.81
C GLN A 692 13.26 -73.47 -12.08
N TRP A 693 14.18 -72.64 -12.57
CA TRP A 693 14.97 -72.95 -13.76
C TRP A 693 16.20 -73.80 -13.44
N ILE A 694 16.85 -73.56 -12.31
CA ILE A 694 18.02 -74.34 -11.86
C ILE A 694 17.56 -75.75 -11.50
N ILE A 695 16.57 -75.85 -10.63
CA ILE A 695 15.96 -77.13 -10.22
C ILE A 695 15.35 -77.84 -11.42
N GLY A 696 14.70 -77.10 -12.32
CA GLY A 696 14.13 -77.68 -13.53
C GLY A 696 15.16 -78.32 -14.45
N ARG A 697 16.32 -77.69 -14.65
CA ARG A 697 17.42 -78.27 -15.42
C ARG A 697 17.98 -79.52 -14.74
N ALA A 698 18.27 -79.45 -13.44
CA ALA A 698 18.76 -80.59 -12.66
C ALA A 698 17.78 -81.77 -12.69
N TYR A 699 16.49 -81.52 -12.50
CA TYR A 699 15.45 -82.55 -12.57
C TYR A 699 15.38 -83.19 -13.97
N ASN A 700 15.39 -82.39 -15.04
CA ASN A 700 15.33 -82.92 -16.40
C ASN A 700 16.54 -83.81 -16.74
N GLU A 701 17.74 -83.46 -16.24
CA GLU A 701 18.94 -84.30 -16.38
C GLU A 701 18.79 -85.64 -15.64
N ILE A 702 18.30 -85.62 -14.40
CA ILE A 702 18.08 -86.84 -13.62
C ILE A 702 16.98 -87.71 -14.24
N VAL A 703 15.87 -87.11 -14.67
CA VAL A 703 14.78 -87.81 -15.36
C VAL A 703 15.30 -88.54 -16.59
N LYS A 704 16.14 -87.89 -17.40
CA LYS A 704 16.75 -88.53 -18.57
C LYS A 704 17.52 -89.80 -18.18
N ASN A 705 18.37 -89.72 -17.17
CA ASN A 705 19.18 -90.86 -16.70
C ASN A 705 18.30 -92.00 -16.17
N VAL A 706 17.28 -91.69 -15.35
CA VAL A 706 16.37 -92.70 -14.78
C VAL A 706 15.54 -93.40 -15.87
N LEU A 707 15.09 -92.66 -16.89
CA LEU A 707 14.37 -93.26 -18.03
C LEU A 707 15.26 -94.22 -18.83
N GLU A 708 16.54 -93.87 -19.05
CA GLU A 708 17.51 -94.74 -19.73
C GLU A 708 17.77 -96.03 -18.93
N GLU A 709 17.93 -95.94 -17.60
CA GLU A 709 18.12 -97.09 -16.71
C GLU A 709 16.95 -98.07 -16.72
N HIS A 710 15.72 -97.55 -16.85
CA HIS A 710 14.48 -98.35 -16.90
C HIS A 710 14.12 -98.82 -18.31
N GLY A 711 14.94 -98.51 -19.32
CA GLY A 711 14.66 -98.86 -20.72
C GLY A 711 13.41 -98.18 -21.30
N ILE A 712 13.02 -97.04 -20.73
CA ILE A 712 11.85 -96.27 -21.17
C ILE A 712 12.29 -95.35 -22.31
N GLU A 713 11.88 -95.68 -23.54
CA GLU A 713 12.22 -94.87 -24.71
C GLU A 713 11.51 -93.51 -24.68
N ILE A 714 12.33 -92.44 -24.67
CA ILE A 714 11.87 -91.08 -24.94
C ILE A 714 11.27 -91.03 -26.34
N ALA A 715 10.18 -90.30 -26.51
CA ALA A 715 9.46 -90.28 -27.78
C ALA A 715 10.35 -89.74 -28.92
N VAL A 716 10.65 -90.60 -29.90
CA VAL A 716 11.21 -90.20 -31.19
C VAL A 716 10.06 -90.16 -32.20
N PRO A 717 9.92 -89.12 -33.03
CA PRO A 717 8.87 -89.08 -34.06
C PRO A 717 9.00 -90.29 -35.01
N GLY A 718 8.02 -91.21 -34.95
CA GLY A 718 7.98 -92.39 -35.82
C GLY A 718 6.94 -92.23 -36.93
N MET A 719 7.33 -92.53 -38.16
CA MET A 719 6.41 -92.60 -39.31
C MET A 719 6.21 -94.06 -39.71
N ARG A 720 4.95 -94.52 -39.78
CA ARG A 720 4.62 -95.79 -40.44
C ARG A 720 4.35 -95.52 -41.91
N LEU A 721 5.22 -96.02 -42.78
CA LEU A 721 5.01 -96.01 -44.23
C LEU A 721 4.23 -97.27 -44.59
N PHE A 722 3.04 -97.10 -45.15
CA PHE A 722 2.36 -98.15 -45.88
C PHE A 722 2.88 -98.09 -47.33
N LEU A 723 3.66 -99.09 -47.72
CA LEU A 723 4.09 -99.25 -49.10
C LEU A 723 3.03 -100.11 -49.79
N ASP A 724 2.16 -99.49 -50.57
CA ASP A 724 1.25 -100.24 -51.43
C ASP A 724 2.07 -100.87 -52.58
N GLU A 725 2.01 -102.19 -52.73
CA GLU A 725 2.51 -102.85 -53.93
C GLU A 725 1.64 -102.43 -55.11
N VAL A 726 2.12 -101.47 -55.88
CA VAL A 726 1.57 -101.18 -57.21
C VAL A 726 1.79 -102.42 -58.07
N GLN A 727 0.72 -103.18 -58.34
CA GLN A 727 0.78 -104.24 -59.35
C GLN A 727 1.22 -103.61 -60.69
N PRO A 728 2.27 -104.13 -61.34
CA PRO A 728 2.70 -103.60 -62.62
C PRO A 728 1.74 -104.11 -63.71
N GLY A 729 0.77 -103.28 -64.13
CA GLY A 729 0.05 -103.53 -65.37
C GLY A 729 -1.36 -102.93 -65.46
N THR A 730 -1.48 -101.73 -66.02
CA THR A 730 -2.20 -101.45 -67.28
C THR A 730 -2.17 -99.95 -67.51
N GLY A 731 -1.44 -99.53 -68.54
CA GLY A 731 -1.40 -98.12 -68.96
C GLY A 731 -2.78 -97.66 -69.42
N HIS A 732 -3.31 -96.65 -68.74
CA HIS A 732 -4.36 -95.81 -69.30
C HIS A 732 -3.69 -94.51 -69.78
N GLN A 733 -3.64 -94.35 -71.11
CA GLN A 733 -3.23 -93.11 -71.78
C GLN A 733 -4.22 -92.00 -71.44
N PRO A 734 -3.77 -90.82 -70.99
CA PRO A 734 -4.61 -89.63 -71.03
C PRO A 734 -4.55 -88.98 -72.42
N ALA A 735 -5.73 -88.60 -72.92
CA ALA A 735 -5.94 -87.73 -74.06
C ALA A 735 -5.67 -86.25 -73.71
#